data_AF-A0A9P0MFR9-F1
#
_entry.id   AF-A0A9P0MFR9-F1
#
_cell.length_a   1.000
_cell.length_b   1.000
_cell.length_c   1.000
_cell.angle_alpha   90.00
_cell.angle_beta   90.00
_cell.angle_gamma   90.00
#
_symmetry.space_group_name_H-M   'P 1'
#
loop_
_entity.id
_entity.type
_entity.pdbx_description
1 polymer ?
#
loop_
_entity_poly.entity_id
_entity_poly.type
_entity_poly.pdbx_seq_one_letter_code
_entity_poly.pdbx_strand_id
1 'polypeptide(L)'
;MPKENEKDLVPEKALLSPDHPLLEQFQKSLKEHLLNQINRLKDDIFEYETAAKKKNVEREELGVRAYEAQQIVCAQQRTLEGIISDLKTVTAAKEEIENELEEDKKKFKQLKDKLNLTEKSNRELQHEIEGVNMLIQQMVQLENKIESQISVNKRVAEKTRKDMLKEAVQKRDQDMLIYRLFNEIWRLEGEIESLNIQIKAKELEMDELQQTIAVGNTNIEALQTEYRCLMHSWNSVVVAISNRDKGLDCLTEELNKLKEKHKTLLYESDQLKKLQKKECNENERYTMIKSRIEYDIKNCKTQYDEETAKKASLDATMYELQTVIDQTEKDIEMANDENKKKEIYLTSLGKDYAKIMQKKHELEEKIMKDLEMRMANDKVARNMTKILVQMRAKKKDVEIIMNETENRNSMLHSQIESQKFVNDEQNRMLKEAQNQQAELTKEADQLQAEIQRYELLFRKKERDADVLNSKLERAAAKLDQESSPQEMVIEELEKRIEESQERIKKLQTFWLREQKNLLGVSNERQEQLRKINLMKKQLLILEQKNIKINFDIESYKKQEEQVQRNIRTLHNKSVIFCEALYKKRNHKVELDRNNVLLQNQIDTKLKDAELAMLQITSDIEEIEEDKVTLSKELIEVNREALEWDKKLQLAREAVNSLKDEQSKEGEVGNMRQEIHKMEVILSGMKRAQEKLIKDMEHCIARRDSIYMSSEAKIKKNNEDKTRVTFLRKLDNQRNKNKQLENEIESGELKIKEIDEKKKTVEEEIGEVEKQLQSVIQYHGSLNQELEETKTNRQFNFELLVAQQKKLQIYENLAKGRTPYTIYRKDSQIVPEYSKQKDLNNRLGQVVDHLMTDFPERVHELTRISNTLKIGALAIVNL
;
A
#
# COMPACT_ATOMS: atom_id res chain seq x y z
N MET A 1 64.04 124.12 -153.06
CA MET A 1 63.06 123.70 -154.09
C MET A 1 61.91 122.97 -153.39
N PRO A 2 60.67 123.03 -153.92
CA PRO A 2 59.45 123.15 -153.10
C PRO A 2 58.59 121.85 -153.08
N LYS A 3 57.42 121.72 -152.42
CA LYS A 3 56.20 122.57 -152.30
C LYS A 3 55.43 122.31 -150.98
N GLU A 4 54.88 123.29 -150.26
CA GLU A 4 53.55 124.00 -150.36
C GLU A 4 52.30 123.15 -149.96
N ASN A 5 51.22 123.61 -149.29
CA ASN A 5 50.91 124.87 -148.55
C ASN A 5 49.64 124.75 -147.63
N GLU A 6 49.59 125.56 -146.54
CA GLU A 6 48.48 126.43 -145.99
C GLU A 6 47.01 125.95 -145.70
N LYS A 7 46.09 126.74 -145.06
CA LYS A 7 46.09 127.51 -143.76
C LYS A 7 44.70 128.21 -143.47
N ASP A 8 44.61 128.92 -142.31
CA ASP A 8 43.84 130.17 -141.98
C ASP A 8 42.59 130.20 -141.04
N LEU A 9 42.24 131.43 -140.57
CA LEU A 9 41.59 131.79 -139.28
C LEU A 9 41.09 133.27 -139.23
N VAL A 10 40.58 133.79 -138.08
CA VAL A 10 40.26 135.25 -137.76
C VAL A 10 38.95 135.79 -138.46
N PRO A 11 38.32 137.00 -138.27
CA PRO A 11 38.33 138.15 -137.30
C PRO A 11 36.97 138.33 -136.51
N GLU A 12 36.51 139.49 -135.96
CA GLU A 12 37.01 140.50 -134.97
C GLU A 12 35.91 141.58 -134.60
N LYS A 13 36.11 142.37 -133.51
CA LYS A 13 35.65 143.77 -133.17
C LYS A 13 34.98 143.94 -131.78
N ALA A 14 35.22 144.94 -130.90
CA ALA A 14 35.64 146.38 -130.96
C ALA A 14 34.43 147.38 -130.98
N LEU A 15 34.42 148.56 -130.33
CA LEU A 15 35.40 149.29 -129.48
C LEU A 15 34.71 150.41 -128.63
N LEU A 16 35.45 151.08 -127.71
CA LEU A 16 35.33 152.54 -127.46
C LEU A 16 36.75 153.17 -127.29
N SER A 17 36.88 154.50 -127.36
CA SER A 17 38.12 155.21 -127.76
C SER A 17 39.14 155.53 -126.63
N PRO A 18 40.47 155.69 -126.89
CA PRO A 18 41.50 155.47 -125.86
C PRO A 18 41.95 156.62 -124.93
N ASP A 19 41.83 157.91 -125.32
CA ASP A 19 42.61 159.00 -124.68
C ASP A 19 41.94 159.60 -123.43
N HIS A 20 42.04 158.93 -122.27
CA HIS A 20 41.56 159.46 -120.98
C HIS A 20 42.60 159.31 -119.85
N PRO A 21 42.90 160.36 -119.03
CA PRO A 21 43.98 160.36 -118.02
C PRO A 21 43.90 159.36 -116.86
N LEU A 22 42.88 158.49 -116.83
CA LEU A 22 42.71 157.41 -115.83
C LEU A 22 43.05 156.01 -116.36
N LEU A 23 43.38 155.87 -117.65
CA LEU A 23 43.72 154.59 -118.28
C LEU A 23 45.22 154.28 -118.32
N GLU A 24 46.10 155.28 -118.14
CA GLU A 24 47.55 155.13 -118.40
C GLU A 24 48.23 154.07 -117.52
N GLN A 25 47.93 154.04 -116.21
CA GLN A 25 48.47 153.00 -115.31
C GLN A 25 47.93 151.61 -115.66
N PHE A 26 46.66 151.50 -116.04
CA PHE A 26 46.03 150.21 -116.37
C PHE A 26 46.57 149.63 -117.68
N GLN A 27 46.84 150.49 -118.68
CA GLN A 27 47.44 150.11 -119.96
C GLN A 27 48.90 149.66 -119.80
N LYS A 28 49.69 150.25 -118.88
CA LYS A 28 51.05 149.79 -118.56
C LYS A 28 51.05 148.36 -118.00
N SER A 29 50.30 148.09 -116.93
CA SER A 29 50.29 146.78 -116.29
C SER A 29 49.75 145.65 -117.19
N LEU A 30 48.81 145.94 -118.10
CA LEU A 30 48.33 144.97 -119.08
C LEU A 30 49.38 144.63 -120.15
N LYS A 31 50.16 145.63 -120.60
CA LYS A 31 51.24 145.44 -121.58
C LYS A 31 52.42 144.65 -121.01
N GLU A 32 52.72 144.85 -119.73
CA GLU A 32 53.74 144.12 -118.98
C GLU A 32 53.36 142.65 -118.74
N HIS A 33 52.08 142.38 -118.44
CA HIS A 33 51.57 141.00 -118.32
C HIS A 33 51.75 140.17 -119.60
N LEU A 34 51.45 140.76 -120.77
CA LEU A 34 51.59 140.09 -122.07
C LEU A 34 53.05 139.85 -122.47
N LEU A 35 53.96 140.78 -122.15
CA LEU A 35 55.40 140.58 -122.37
C LEU A 35 55.95 139.44 -121.50
N ASN A 36 55.50 139.34 -120.24
CA ASN A 36 55.91 138.24 -119.35
C ASN A 36 55.39 136.87 -119.80
N GLN A 37 54.24 136.78 -120.47
CA GLN A 37 53.79 135.52 -121.10
C GLN A 37 54.68 135.12 -122.30
N ILE A 38 55.11 136.07 -123.13
CA ILE A 38 55.99 135.80 -124.27
C ILE A 38 57.40 135.37 -123.84
N ASN A 39 57.90 135.90 -122.71
CA ASN A 39 59.18 135.46 -122.15
C ASN A 39 59.07 134.06 -121.53
N ARG A 40 58.03 133.77 -120.73
CA ARG A 40 57.81 132.42 -120.19
C ARG A 40 57.81 131.33 -121.26
N LEU A 41 57.12 131.54 -122.38
CA LEU A 41 57.10 130.56 -123.48
C LEU A 41 58.46 130.36 -124.18
N LYS A 42 59.47 131.21 -123.93
CA LYS A 42 60.87 130.97 -124.34
C LYS A 42 61.68 130.27 -123.26
N ASP A 43 61.46 130.63 -122.01
CA ASP A 43 62.08 129.95 -120.85
C ASP A 43 61.63 128.48 -120.80
N ASP A 44 60.34 128.20 -121.01
CA ASP A 44 59.77 126.85 -121.13
C ASP A 44 60.52 125.99 -122.18
N ILE A 45 60.80 126.55 -123.37
CA ILE A 45 61.52 125.85 -124.44
C ILE A 45 62.96 125.51 -124.01
N PHE A 46 63.63 126.41 -123.28
CA PHE A 46 64.97 126.17 -122.74
C PHE A 46 64.97 125.14 -121.60
N GLU A 47 63.92 125.12 -120.76
CA GLU A 47 63.73 124.05 -119.78
C GLU A 47 63.51 122.69 -120.46
N TYR A 48 62.75 122.61 -121.55
CA TYR A 48 62.57 121.35 -122.29
C TYR A 48 63.88 120.85 -122.94
N GLU A 49 64.71 121.71 -123.53
CA GLU A 49 66.01 121.29 -124.08
C GLU A 49 67.00 120.82 -122.99
N THR A 50 67.02 121.47 -121.83
CA THR A 50 67.88 121.07 -120.71
C THR A 50 67.36 119.82 -120.00
N ALA A 51 66.04 119.64 -119.90
CA ALA A 51 65.41 118.41 -119.43
C ALA A 51 65.70 117.22 -120.36
N ALA A 52 65.66 117.41 -121.68
CA ALA A 52 66.01 116.36 -122.65
C ALA A 52 67.46 115.86 -122.48
N LYS A 53 68.41 116.77 -122.24
CA LYS A 53 69.81 116.41 -121.95
C LYS A 53 69.94 115.64 -120.64
N LYS A 54 69.26 116.06 -119.56
CA LYS A 54 69.21 115.29 -118.29
C LYS A 54 68.63 113.90 -118.48
N LYS A 55 67.51 113.76 -119.22
CA LYS A 55 66.86 112.47 -119.46
C LYS A 55 67.74 111.47 -120.23
N ASN A 56 68.67 111.92 -121.06
CA ASN A 56 69.60 111.02 -121.73
C ASN A 56 70.70 110.50 -120.78
N VAL A 57 71.18 111.32 -119.84
CA VAL A 57 72.09 110.88 -118.74
C VAL A 57 71.37 109.91 -117.79
N GLU A 58 70.13 110.24 -117.38
CA GLU A 58 69.30 109.32 -116.57
C GLU A 58 69.09 107.95 -117.24
N ARG A 59 69.01 107.92 -118.58
CA ARG A 59 68.87 106.68 -119.36
C ARG A 59 70.15 105.83 -119.32
N GLU A 60 71.32 106.46 -119.34
CA GLU A 60 72.62 105.77 -119.24
C GLU A 60 72.85 105.24 -117.82
N GLU A 61 72.52 106.02 -116.79
CA GLU A 61 72.49 105.54 -115.39
C GLU A 61 71.50 104.39 -115.17
N LEU A 62 70.33 104.42 -115.83
CA LEU A 62 69.37 103.32 -115.79
C LEU A 62 69.91 102.06 -116.48
N GLY A 63 70.71 102.20 -117.53
CA GLY A 63 71.41 101.09 -118.17
C GLY A 63 72.40 100.40 -117.22
N VAL A 64 73.21 101.18 -116.50
CA VAL A 64 74.14 100.65 -115.48
C VAL A 64 73.37 99.97 -114.35
N ARG A 65 72.37 100.64 -113.76
CA ARG A 65 71.56 100.10 -112.67
C ARG A 65 70.77 98.85 -113.06
N ALA A 66 70.33 98.75 -114.32
CA ALA A 66 69.69 97.54 -114.84
C ALA A 66 70.67 96.36 -114.92
N TYR A 67 71.92 96.59 -115.34
CA TYR A 67 72.96 95.55 -115.39
C TYR A 67 73.39 95.09 -113.98
N GLU A 68 73.54 96.02 -113.04
CA GLU A 68 73.78 95.71 -111.62
C GLU A 68 72.64 94.86 -111.03
N ALA A 69 71.39 95.26 -111.26
CA ALA A 69 70.22 94.48 -110.87
C ALA A 69 70.20 93.08 -111.52
N GLN A 70 70.64 92.96 -112.77
CA GLN A 70 70.72 91.68 -113.48
C GLN A 70 71.78 90.75 -112.88
N GLN A 71 72.94 91.27 -112.44
CA GLN A 71 73.90 90.48 -111.66
C GLN A 71 73.32 90.02 -110.31
N ILE A 72 72.60 90.90 -109.59
CA ILE A 72 71.94 90.57 -108.32
C ILE A 72 70.89 89.47 -108.53
N VAL A 73 70.09 89.53 -109.60
CA VAL A 73 69.11 88.47 -109.94
C VAL A 73 69.80 87.14 -110.23
N CYS A 74 70.90 87.12 -111.00
CA CYS A 74 71.65 85.89 -111.24
C CYS A 74 72.31 85.31 -109.97
N ALA A 75 72.74 86.16 -109.03
CA ALA A 75 73.20 85.70 -107.71
C ALA A 75 72.05 85.12 -106.88
N GLN A 76 70.89 85.78 -106.87
CA GLN A 76 69.68 85.31 -106.19
C GLN A 76 69.18 83.97 -106.76
N GLN A 77 69.18 83.79 -108.09
CA GLN A 77 68.83 82.52 -108.73
C GLN A 77 69.72 81.37 -108.24
N ARG A 78 71.04 81.57 -108.16
CA ARG A 78 71.96 80.55 -107.61
C ARG A 78 71.69 80.23 -106.14
N THR A 79 71.35 81.24 -105.32
CA THR A 79 70.94 80.97 -103.92
C THR A 79 69.61 80.23 -103.82
N LEU A 80 68.65 80.50 -104.73
CA LEU A 80 67.39 79.77 -104.78
C LEU A 80 67.57 78.32 -105.26
N GLU A 81 68.46 78.07 -106.23
CA GLU A 81 68.83 76.72 -106.67
C GLU A 81 69.44 75.91 -105.51
N GLY A 82 70.32 76.52 -104.72
CA GLY A 82 70.85 75.94 -103.48
C GLY A 82 69.75 75.62 -102.45
N ILE A 83 68.89 76.59 -102.14
CA ILE A 83 67.76 76.39 -101.21
C ILE A 83 66.79 75.30 -101.71
N ILE A 84 66.64 75.14 -103.03
CA ILE A 84 65.83 74.08 -103.64
C ILE A 84 66.51 72.71 -103.54
N SER A 85 67.85 72.61 -103.62
CA SER A 85 68.55 71.35 -103.30
C SER A 85 68.47 71.03 -101.81
N ASP A 86 68.64 72.02 -100.94
CA ASP A 86 68.58 71.85 -99.49
C ASP A 86 67.19 71.37 -99.07
N LEU A 87 66.12 72.02 -99.56
CA LEU A 87 64.73 71.60 -99.35
C LEU A 87 64.49 70.15 -99.79
N LYS A 88 65.04 69.71 -100.93
CA LYS A 88 64.90 68.32 -101.39
C LYS A 88 65.58 67.33 -100.46
N THR A 89 66.75 67.65 -99.91
CA THR A 89 67.42 66.79 -98.91
C THR A 89 66.63 66.75 -97.60
N VAL A 90 66.09 67.89 -97.14
CA VAL A 90 65.28 67.98 -95.93
C VAL A 90 63.94 67.25 -96.09
N THR A 91 63.29 67.29 -97.26
CA THR A 91 62.07 66.50 -97.50
C THR A 91 62.36 65.00 -97.54
N ALA A 92 63.47 64.58 -98.15
CA ALA A 92 63.86 63.16 -98.16
C ALA A 92 64.16 62.64 -96.75
N ALA A 93 64.94 63.37 -95.95
CA ALA A 93 65.21 63.03 -94.56
C ALA A 93 63.94 63.05 -93.68
N LYS A 94 62.98 63.94 -93.97
CA LYS A 94 61.66 63.95 -93.31
C LYS A 94 60.84 62.70 -93.67
N GLU A 95 60.81 62.31 -94.94
CA GLU A 95 60.11 61.10 -95.39
C GLU A 95 60.75 59.83 -94.79
N GLU A 96 62.06 59.77 -94.68
CA GLU A 96 62.79 58.67 -94.01
C GLU A 96 62.37 58.56 -92.52
N ILE A 97 62.43 59.68 -91.77
CA ILE A 97 62.00 59.73 -90.36
C ILE A 97 60.49 59.46 -90.18
N GLU A 98 59.63 59.89 -91.10
CA GLU A 98 58.20 59.59 -91.04
C GLU A 98 57.89 58.11 -91.31
N ASN A 99 58.68 57.44 -92.16
CA ASN A 99 58.60 55.99 -92.37
C ASN A 99 59.09 55.21 -91.13
N GLU A 100 60.25 55.57 -90.56
CA GLU A 100 60.74 54.99 -89.30
C GLU A 100 59.71 55.15 -88.17
N LEU A 101 59.13 56.34 -88.04
CA LEU A 101 58.08 56.63 -87.06
C LEU A 101 56.80 55.83 -87.31
N GLU A 102 56.45 55.50 -88.57
CA GLU A 102 55.31 54.64 -88.86
C GLU A 102 55.60 53.16 -88.57
N GLU A 103 56.82 52.69 -88.83
CA GLU A 103 57.27 51.37 -88.36
C GLU A 103 57.24 51.26 -86.84
N ASP A 104 57.76 52.25 -86.12
CA ASP A 104 57.82 52.22 -84.66
C ASP A 104 56.43 52.36 -84.03
N LYS A 105 55.49 53.08 -84.66
CA LYS A 105 54.06 53.00 -84.31
C LYS A 105 53.49 51.60 -84.50
N LYS A 106 53.86 50.89 -85.58
CA LYS A 106 53.43 49.49 -85.83
C LYS A 106 54.04 48.53 -84.79
N LYS A 107 55.35 48.66 -84.48
CA LYS A 107 56.05 47.89 -83.44
C LYS A 107 55.45 48.15 -82.06
N PHE A 108 55.24 49.42 -81.68
CA PHE A 108 54.60 49.81 -80.42
C PHE A 108 53.18 49.26 -80.29
N LYS A 109 52.37 49.32 -81.37
CA LYS A 109 51.03 48.71 -81.35
C LYS A 109 51.09 47.20 -81.12
N GLN A 110 51.96 46.48 -81.83
CA GLN A 110 52.16 45.04 -81.61
C GLN A 110 52.65 44.71 -80.19
N LEU A 111 53.52 45.54 -79.60
CA LEU A 111 53.98 45.39 -78.22
C LEU A 111 52.85 45.67 -77.22
N LYS A 112 52.01 46.68 -77.46
CA LYS A 112 50.83 46.97 -76.62
C LYS A 112 49.78 45.87 -76.71
N ASP A 113 49.53 45.32 -77.89
CA ASP A 113 48.59 44.21 -78.09
C ASP A 113 49.11 42.92 -77.44
N LYS A 114 50.43 42.65 -77.49
CA LYS A 114 51.08 41.59 -76.70
C LYS A 114 50.99 41.83 -75.19
N LEU A 115 51.23 43.05 -74.72
CA LEU A 115 51.12 43.42 -73.30
C LEU A 115 49.70 43.17 -72.78
N ASN A 116 48.68 43.63 -73.52
CA ASN A 116 47.26 43.40 -73.22
C ASN A 116 46.92 41.90 -73.12
N LEU A 117 47.52 41.05 -73.97
CA LEU A 117 47.35 39.60 -73.91
C LEU A 117 48.04 38.99 -72.68
N THR A 118 49.26 39.42 -72.35
CA THR A 118 49.95 38.97 -71.11
C THR A 118 49.27 39.48 -69.84
N GLU A 119 48.66 40.67 -69.84
CA GLU A 119 47.85 41.16 -68.72
C GLU A 119 46.59 40.31 -68.51
N LYS A 120 45.90 39.91 -69.59
CA LYS A 120 44.75 38.99 -69.50
C LYS A 120 45.17 37.64 -68.94
N SER A 121 46.21 37.03 -69.51
CA SER A 121 46.74 35.74 -69.04
C SER A 121 47.23 35.82 -67.59
N ASN A 122 47.84 36.93 -67.16
CA ASN A 122 48.20 37.14 -65.75
C ASN A 122 46.98 37.28 -64.83
N ARG A 123 45.88 37.92 -65.26
CA ARG A 123 44.62 37.98 -64.48
C ARG A 123 43.93 36.63 -64.41
N GLU A 124 43.95 35.87 -65.49
CA GLU A 124 43.46 34.48 -65.52
C GLU A 124 44.27 33.60 -64.55
N LEU A 125 45.60 33.66 -64.58
CA LEU A 125 46.48 32.98 -63.63
C LEU A 125 46.33 33.48 -62.18
N GLN A 126 46.05 34.77 -61.97
CA GLN A 126 45.75 35.31 -60.64
C GLN A 126 44.44 34.73 -60.09
N HIS A 127 43.38 34.66 -60.89
CA HIS A 127 42.13 34.01 -60.48
C HIS A 127 42.27 32.50 -60.29
N GLU A 128 43.11 31.81 -61.06
CA GLU A 128 43.47 30.41 -60.80
C GLU A 128 44.22 30.25 -59.47
N ILE A 129 45.18 31.13 -59.17
CA ILE A 129 45.90 31.16 -57.88
C ILE A 129 44.96 31.49 -56.72
N GLU A 130 44.04 32.45 -56.87
CA GLU A 130 43.01 32.77 -55.88
C GLU A 130 42.08 31.57 -55.63
N GLY A 131 41.60 30.91 -56.70
CA GLY A 131 40.78 29.70 -56.60
C GLY A 131 41.51 28.53 -55.93
N VAL A 132 42.78 28.31 -56.27
CA VAL A 132 43.64 27.31 -55.62
C VAL A 132 43.91 27.67 -54.16
N ASN A 133 44.13 28.94 -53.82
CA ASN A 133 44.30 29.39 -52.44
C ASN A 133 43.02 29.22 -51.62
N MET A 134 41.85 29.52 -52.18
CA MET A 134 40.56 29.22 -51.54
C MET A 134 40.36 27.71 -51.34
N LEU A 135 40.74 26.88 -52.33
CA LEU A 135 40.69 25.43 -52.19
C LEU A 135 41.67 24.91 -51.11
N ILE A 136 42.88 25.46 -51.02
CA ILE A 136 43.85 25.14 -49.97
C ILE A 136 43.31 25.56 -48.60
N GLN A 137 42.71 26.74 -48.45
CA GLN A 137 42.08 27.16 -47.20
C GLN A 137 40.91 26.23 -46.81
N GLN A 138 40.09 25.80 -47.78
CA GLN A 138 39.03 24.82 -47.54
C GLN A 138 39.59 23.45 -47.12
N MET A 139 40.65 22.97 -47.77
CA MET A 139 41.33 21.72 -47.41
C MET A 139 41.95 21.80 -46.01
N VAL A 140 42.68 22.86 -45.68
CA VAL A 140 43.23 23.08 -44.32
C VAL A 140 42.11 23.18 -43.28
N GLN A 141 40.97 23.81 -43.59
CA GLN A 141 39.81 23.78 -42.70
C GLN A 141 39.21 22.38 -42.54
N LEU A 142 39.19 21.56 -43.61
CA LEU A 142 38.72 20.18 -43.56
C LEU A 142 39.69 19.29 -42.77
N GLU A 143 41.00 19.43 -42.96
CA GLU A 143 42.03 18.73 -42.18
C GLU A 143 41.93 19.07 -40.70
N ASN A 144 41.83 20.35 -40.33
CA ASN A 144 41.61 20.76 -38.93
C ASN A 144 40.29 20.21 -38.35
N LYS A 145 39.21 20.18 -39.15
CA LYS A 145 37.93 19.55 -38.74
C LYS A 145 38.09 18.04 -38.56
N ILE A 146 38.83 17.37 -39.44
CA ILE A 146 39.11 15.93 -39.38
C ILE A 146 40.02 15.58 -38.21
N GLU A 147 41.09 16.34 -37.93
CA GLU A 147 41.95 16.11 -36.77
C GLU A 147 41.22 16.37 -35.45
N SER A 148 40.38 17.42 -35.40
CA SER A 148 39.48 17.67 -34.27
C SER A 148 38.49 16.50 -34.08
N GLN A 149 37.86 16.01 -35.16
CA GLN A 149 36.98 14.84 -35.13
C GLN A 149 37.74 13.57 -34.71
N ILE A 150 38.96 13.33 -35.19
CA ILE A 150 39.82 12.21 -34.78
C ILE A 150 40.16 12.33 -33.28
N SER A 151 40.43 13.54 -32.78
CA SER A 151 40.73 13.81 -31.38
C SER A 151 39.51 13.73 -30.46
N VAL A 152 38.30 13.98 -30.98
CA VAL A 152 37.04 13.66 -30.32
C VAL A 152 36.80 12.14 -30.35
N ASN A 153 36.94 11.49 -31.51
CA ASN A 153 36.72 10.05 -31.69
C ASN A 153 37.70 9.20 -30.86
N LYS A 154 38.96 9.61 -30.70
CA LYS A 154 39.92 9.00 -29.77
C LYS A 154 39.43 9.09 -28.32
N ARG A 155 38.97 10.28 -27.88
CA ARG A 155 38.42 10.49 -26.52
C ARG A 155 37.10 9.73 -26.30
N VAL A 156 36.25 9.64 -27.31
CA VAL A 156 35.02 8.83 -27.30
C VAL A 156 35.37 7.34 -27.23
N ALA A 157 36.27 6.83 -28.07
CA ALA A 157 36.70 5.44 -28.05
C ALA A 157 37.36 5.06 -26.71
N GLU A 158 38.20 5.93 -26.14
CA GLU A 158 38.74 5.75 -24.79
C GLU A 158 37.65 5.72 -23.72
N LYS A 159 36.67 6.63 -23.79
CA LYS A 159 35.53 6.65 -22.85
C LYS A 159 34.72 5.37 -22.99
N THR A 160 34.33 4.98 -24.19
CA THR A 160 33.63 3.72 -24.47
C THR A 160 34.42 2.51 -24.01
N ARG A 161 35.75 2.49 -24.16
CA ARG A 161 36.60 1.40 -23.61
C ARG A 161 36.61 1.37 -22.08
N LYS A 162 36.65 2.54 -21.43
CA LYS A 162 36.56 2.69 -19.97
C LYS A 162 35.17 2.30 -19.45
N ASP A 163 34.11 2.62 -20.19
CA ASP A 163 32.72 2.33 -19.81
C ASP A 163 32.37 0.86 -20.06
N MET A 164 32.78 0.25 -21.20
CA MET A 164 32.69 -1.21 -21.40
C MET A 164 33.47 -1.99 -20.34
N LEU A 165 34.62 -1.48 -19.86
CA LEU A 165 35.36 -2.15 -18.78
C LEU A 165 34.59 -2.11 -17.45
N LYS A 166 33.91 -1.00 -17.13
CA LYS A 166 33.00 -0.93 -15.96
C LYS A 166 31.81 -1.88 -16.14
N GLU A 167 31.22 -1.91 -17.33
CA GLU A 167 30.07 -2.77 -17.64
C GLU A 167 30.46 -4.25 -17.57
N ALA A 168 31.65 -4.64 -18.04
CA ALA A 168 32.18 -5.99 -17.88
C ALA A 168 32.43 -6.37 -16.40
N VAL A 169 32.88 -5.43 -15.56
CA VAL A 169 33.00 -5.65 -14.10
C VAL A 169 31.63 -5.79 -13.46
N GLN A 170 30.68 -4.88 -13.74
CA GLN A 170 29.31 -4.98 -13.25
C GLN A 170 28.62 -6.27 -13.71
N LYS A 171 28.88 -6.71 -14.95
CA LYS A 171 28.36 -7.97 -15.48
C LYS A 171 28.94 -9.18 -14.75
N ARG A 172 30.26 -9.19 -14.50
CA ARG A 172 30.91 -10.20 -13.64
C ARG A 172 30.33 -10.23 -12.22
N ASP A 173 30.04 -9.06 -11.63
CA ASP A 173 29.46 -8.97 -10.28
C ASP A 173 28.00 -9.45 -10.26
N GLN A 174 27.23 -9.16 -11.33
CA GLN A 174 25.90 -9.75 -11.55
C GLN A 174 25.97 -11.27 -11.72
N ASP A 175 26.91 -11.78 -12.51
CA ASP A 175 27.05 -13.22 -12.75
C ASP A 175 27.49 -13.95 -11.46
N MET A 176 28.31 -13.31 -10.62
CA MET A 176 28.67 -13.79 -9.28
C MET A 176 27.52 -13.69 -8.26
N LEU A 177 26.56 -12.79 -8.46
CA LEU A 177 25.29 -12.77 -7.70
C LEU A 177 24.34 -13.87 -8.19
N ILE A 178 24.18 -14.02 -9.51
CA ILE A 178 23.36 -15.06 -10.15
C ILE A 178 23.86 -16.45 -9.75
N TYR A 179 25.17 -16.69 -9.75
CA TYR A 179 25.75 -17.96 -9.28
C TYR A 179 25.47 -18.24 -7.80
N ARG A 180 25.51 -17.22 -6.92
CA ARG A 180 25.11 -17.38 -5.51
C ARG A 180 23.62 -17.67 -5.37
N LEU A 181 22.77 -17.01 -6.15
CA LEU A 181 21.33 -17.27 -6.17
C LEU A 181 21.02 -18.67 -6.71
N PHE A 182 21.69 -19.16 -7.75
CA PHE A 182 21.53 -20.55 -8.22
C PHE A 182 21.95 -21.58 -7.18
N ASN A 183 23.08 -21.39 -6.50
CA ASN A 183 23.47 -22.30 -5.41
C ASN A 183 22.46 -22.30 -4.25
N GLU A 184 21.88 -21.15 -3.91
CA GLU A 184 20.84 -21.05 -2.88
C GLU A 184 19.50 -21.65 -3.34
N ILE A 185 19.14 -21.51 -4.62
CA ILE A 185 18.00 -22.20 -5.24
C ILE A 185 18.21 -23.72 -5.17
N TRP A 186 19.36 -24.24 -5.60
CA TRP A 186 19.67 -25.68 -5.51
C TRP A 186 19.69 -26.20 -4.06
N ARG A 187 20.12 -25.38 -3.10
CA ARG A 187 20.05 -25.69 -1.66
C ARG A 187 18.58 -25.83 -1.21
N LEU A 188 17.74 -24.87 -1.58
CA LEU A 188 16.31 -24.86 -1.26
C LEU A 188 15.53 -25.96 -1.99
N GLU A 189 15.85 -26.27 -3.24
CA GLU A 189 15.27 -27.39 -4.00
C GLU A 189 15.62 -28.75 -3.35
N GLY A 190 16.88 -28.90 -2.88
CA GLY A 190 17.30 -30.07 -2.11
C GLY A 190 16.61 -30.19 -0.74
N GLU A 191 16.37 -29.08 -0.06
CA GLU A 191 15.58 -29.05 1.18
C GLU A 191 14.10 -29.37 0.92
N ILE A 192 13.52 -28.86 -0.17
CA ILE A 192 12.14 -29.16 -0.59
C ILE A 192 12.00 -30.66 -0.89
N GLU A 193 12.92 -31.28 -1.64
CA GLU A 193 12.77 -32.72 -1.92
C GLU A 193 13.04 -33.59 -0.68
N SER A 194 13.96 -33.18 0.20
CA SER A 194 14.12 -33.81 1.52
C SER A 194 12.84 -33.74 2.37
N LEU A 195 12.14 -32.59 2.35
CA LEU A 195 10.85 -32.42 3.01
C LEU A 195 9.74 -33.21 2.31
N ASN A 196 9.71 -33.29 0.98
CA ASN A 196 8.76 -34.12 0.23
C ASN A 196 8.91 -35.62 0.57
N ILE A 197 10.15 -36.10 0.73
CA ILE A 197 10.44 -37.47 1.16
C ILE A 197 9.97 -37.71 2.60
N GLN A 198 10.19 -36.74 3.49
CA GLN A 198 9.69 -36.82 4.88
C GLN A 198 8.15 -36.78 4.94
N ILE A 199 7.49 -35.97 4.12
CA ILE A 199 6.03 -35.91 4.03
C ILE A 199 5.49 -37.27 3.56
N LYS A 200 6.00 -37.84 2.47
CA LYS A 200 5.60 -39.17 1.97
C LYS A 200 5.79 -40.26 3.04
N ALA A 201 6.88 -40.20 3.81
CA ALA A 201 7.10 -41.13 4.93
C ALA A 201 6.06 -40.95 6.06
N LYS A 202 5.66 -39.71 6.37
CA LYS A 202 4.62 -39.43 7.37
C LYS A 202 3.19 -39.70 6.88
N GLU A 203 2.93 -39.60 5.59
CA GLU A 203 1.69 -40.07 4.96
C GLU A 203 1.55 -41.59 5.11
N LEU A 204 2.63 -42.35 4.83
CA LEU A 204 2.65 -43.80 5.05
C LEU A 204 2.50 -44.19 6.54
N GLU A 205 3.21 -43.53 7.46
CA GLU A 205 3.00 -43.73 8.91
C GLU A 205 1.54 -43.41 9.34
N MET A 206 0.93 -42.39 8.73
CA MET A 206 -0.46 -42.01 9.03
C MET A 206 -1.45 -43.04 8.49
N ASP A 207 -1.25 -43.57 7.29
CA ASP A 207 -2.09 -44.63 6.71
C ASP A 207 -1.98 -45.94 7.52
N GLU A 208 -0.77 -46.33 7.93
CA GLU A 208 -0.57 -47.47 8.84
C GLU A 208 -1.28 -47.26 10.18
N LEU A 209 -1.12 -46.08 10.80
CA LEU A 209 -1.83 -45.73 12.04
C LEU A 209 -3.35 -45.74 11.85
N GLN A 210 -3.86 -45.19 10.74
CA GLN A 210 -5.29 -45.19 10.42
C GLN A 210 -5.81 -46.62 10.21
N GLN A 211 -5.02 -47.52 9.61
CA GLN A 211 -5.36 -48.94 9.50
C GLN A 211 -5.38 -49.61 10.89
N THR A 212 -4.41 -49.35 11.77
CA THR A 212 -4.45 -49.90 13.15
C THR A 212 -5.63 -49.36 13.97
N ILE A 213 -6.03 -48.10 13.78
CA ILE A 213 -7.22 -47.51 14.40
C ILE A 213 -8.50 -48.15 13.84
N ALA A 214 -8.58 -48.41 12.53
CA ALA A 214 -9.71 -49.11 11.94
C ALA A 214 -9.85 -50.54 12.48
N VAL A 215 -8.75 -51.29 12.59
CA VAL A 215 -8.72 -52.63 13.22
C VAL A 215 -9.05 -52.55 14.72
N GLY A 216 -8.58 -51.52 15.42
CA GLY A 216 -8.93 -51.26 16.81
C GLY A 216 -10.44 -51.03 16.99
N ASN A 217 -11.05 -50.24 16.11
CA ASN A 217 -12.49 -49.97 16.12
C ASN A 217 -13.31 -51.24 15.81
N THR A 218 -12.94 -52.04 14.80
CA THR A 218 -13.66 -53.30 14.53
C THR A 218 -13.54 -54.31 15.67
N ASN A 219 -12.40 -54.34 16.38
CA ASN A 219 -12.25 -55.14 17.60
C ASN A 219 -13.11 -54.62 18.77
N ILE A 220 -13.25 -53.29 18.91
CA ILE A 220 -14.16 -52.68 19.91
C ILE A 220 -15.62 -52.99 19.58
N GLU A 221 -16.02 -52.93 18.31
CA GLU A 221 -17.37 -53.31 17.86
C GLU A 221 -17.64 -54.79 18.10
N ALA A 222 -16.69 -55.68 17.79
CA ALA A 222 -16.77 -57.11 18.10
C ALA A 222 -17.00 -57.33 19.61
N LEU A 223 -16.17 -56.73 20.48
CA LEU A 223 -16.33 -56.80 21.93
C LEU A 223 -17.67 -56.24 22.42
N GLN A 224 -18.21 -55.19 21.77
CA GLN A 224 -19.56 -54.70 22.08
C GLN A 224 -20.66 -55.70 21.66
N THR A 225 -20.50 -56.42 20.55
CA THR A 225 -21.44 -57.48 20.17
C THR A 225 -21.37 -58.67 21.12
N GLU A 226 -20.18 -59.13 21.50
CA GLU A 226 -19.99 -60.17 22.51
C GLU A 226 -20.60 -59.76 23.86
N TYR A 227 -20.37 -58.52 24.32
CA TYR A 227 -20.99 -57.98 25.53
C TYR A 227 -22.53 -57.98 25.45
N ARG A 228 -23.12 -57.59 24.32
CA ARG A 228 -24.58 -57.64 24.11
C ARG A 228 -25.10 -59.09 24.14
N CYS A 229 -24.41 -60.02 23.50
CA CYS A 229 -24.76 -61.45 23.52
C CYS A 229 -24.65 -62.05 24.92
N LEU A 230 -23.59 -61.74 25.66
CA LEU A 230 -23.38 -62.18 27.04
C LEU A 230 -24.45 -61.59 27.97
N MET A 231 -24.77 -60.30 27.85
CA MET A 231 -25.82 -59.66 28.64
C MET A 231 -27.21 -60.23 28.32
N HIS A 232 -27.49 -60.55 27.04
CA HIS A 232 -28.73 -61.24 26.66
C HIS A 232 -28.80 -62.66 27.25
N SER A 233 -27.71 -63.41 27.19
CA SER A 233 -27.59 -64.74 27.81
C SER A 233 -27.79 -64.68 29.32
N TRP A 234 -27.14 -63.74 30.01
CA TRP A 234 -27.29 -63.54 31.45
C TRP A 234 -28.73 -63.15 31.82
N ASN A 235 -29.35 -62.22 31.09
CA ASN A 235 -30.77 -61.88 31.29
C ASN A 235 -31.70 -63.09 31.08
N SER A 236 -31.42 -63.95 30.10
CA SER A 236 -32.15 -65.20 29.88
C SER A 236 -32.01 -66.16 31.08
N VAL A 237 -30.79 -66.32 31.62
CA VAL A 237 -30.52 -67.12 32.83
C VAL A 237 -31.23 -66.53 34.06
N VAL A 238 -31.24 -65.21 34.24
CA VAL A 238 -31.97 -64.54 35.35
C VAL A 238 -33.48 -64.75 35.23
N VAL A 239 -34.06 -64.69 34.03
CA VAL A 239 -35.47 -65.01 33.79
C VAL A 239 -35.76 -66.50 34.05
N ALA A 240 -34.86 -67.40 33.66
CA ALA A 240 -34.99 -68.84 33.93
C ALA A 240 -34.94 -69.14 35.44
N ILE A 241 -34.06 -68.47 36.19
CA ILE A 241 -34.00 -68.54 37.66
C ILE A 241 -35.30 -68.01 38.25
N SER A 242 -35.73 -66.78 37.91
CA SER A 242 -36.98 -66.20 38.43
C SER A 242 -38.23 -67.05 38.14
N ASN A 243 -38.28 -67.74 37.00
CA ASN A 243 -39.38 -68.66 36.68
C ASN A 243 -39.27 -69.99 37.45
N ARG A 244 -38.06 -70.46 37.75
CA ARG A 244 -37.82 -71.61 38.63
C ARG A 244 -38.19 -71.28 40.08
N ASP A 245 -37.87 -70.09 40.56
CA ASP A 245 -38.21 -69.62 41.90
C ASP A 245 -39.73 -69.53 42.09
N LYS A 246 -40.46 -68.92 41.15
CA LYS A 246 -41.94 -68.96 41.14
C LYS A 246 -42.50 -70.39 41.15
N GLY A 247 -41.84 -71.31 40.42
CA GLY A 247 -42.19 -72.73 40.43
C GLY A 247 -41.97 -73.39 41.80
N LEU A 248 -40.89 -73.02 42.50
CA LEU A 248 -40.66 -73.43 43.89
C LEU A 248 -41.68 -72.82 44.84
N ASP A 249 -42.00 -71.53 44.72
CA ASP A 249 -43.01 -70.86 45.55
C ASP A 249 -44.36 -71.58 45.45
N CYS A 250 -44.87 -71.81 44.22
CA CYS A 250 -46.10 -72.58 44.00
C CYS A 250 -46.04 -74.01 44.57
N LEU A 251 -44.89 -74.69 44.48
CA LEU A 251 -44.71 -76.00 45.10
C LEU A 251 -44.70 -75.93 46.64
N THR A 252 -44.16 -74.86 47.25
CA THR A 252 -44.24 -74.67 48.70
C THR A 252 -45.65 -74.32 49.17
N GLU A 253 -46.43 -73.57 48.38
CA GLU A 253 -47.85 -73.34 48.66
C GLU A 253 -48.64 -74.65 48.65
N GLU A 254 -48.53 -75.47 47.61
CA GLU A 254 -49.24 -76.76 47.55
C GLU A 254 -48.77 -77.72 48.65
N LEU A 255 -47.47 -77.73 48.96
CA LEU A 255 -46.92 -78.50 50.07
C LEU A 255 -47.44 -78.01 51.44
N ASN A 256 -47.72 -76.71 51.60
CA ASN A 256 -48.35 -76.18 52.80
C ASN A 256 -49.85 -76.50 52.85
N LYS A 257 -50.60 -76.38 51.73
CA LYS A 257 -52.00 -76.83 51.62
C LYS A 257 -52.13 -78.34 51.93
N LEU A 258 -51.16 -79.16 51.53
CA LEU A 258 -51.09 -80.59 51.88
C LEU A 258 -50.76 -80.83 53.37
N LYS A 259 -49.85 -80.06 53.98
CA LYS A 259 -49.60 -80.11 55.43
C LYS A 259 -50.84 -79.73 56.24
N GLU A 260 -51.63 -78.75 55.79
CA GLU A 260 -52.87 -78.36 56.45
C GLU A 260 -53.94 -79.46 56.33
N LYS A 261 -54.15 -80.02 55.13
CA LYS A 261 -55.03 -81.20 54.93
C LYS A 261 -54.57 -82.40 55.77
N HIS A 262 -53.28 -82.61 55.95
CA HIS A 262 -52.76 -83.65 56.83
C HIS A 262 -53.06 -83.37 58.31
N LYS A 263 -52.95 -82.11 58.76
CA LYS A 263 -53.35 -81.70 60.12
C LYS A 263 -54.85 -81.87 60.37
N THR A 264 -55.72 -81.56 59.40
CA THR A 264 -57.17 -81.80 59.56
C THR A 264 -57.49 -83.28 59.62
N LEU A 265 -56.90 -84.11 58.75
CA LEU A 265 -57.05 -85.57 58.78
C LEU A 265 -56.52 -86.19 60.09
N LEU A 266 -55.43 -85.68 60.66
CA LEU A 266 -54.95 -86.10 61.98
C LEU A 266 -55.94 -85.72 63.10
N TYR A 267 -56.49 -84.50 63.06
CA TYR A 267 -57.51 -84.06 64.03
C TYR A 267 -58.81 -84.87 63.92
N GLU A 268 -59.27 -85.16 62.70
CA GLU A 268 -60.41 -86.05 62.42
C GLU A 268 -60.13 -87.47 62.93
N SER A 269 -58.92 -88.01 62.68
CA SER A 269 -58.50 -89.31 63.21
C SER A 269 -58.53 -89.35 64.75
N ASP A 270 -58.04 -88.31 65.42
CA ASP A 270 -58.05 -88.24 66.89
C ASP A 270 -59.46 -88.01 67.47
N GLN A 271 -60.36 -87.33 66.76
CA GLN A 271 -61.76 -87.26 67.14
C GLN A 271 -62.47 -88.61 66.93
N LEU A 272 -62.20 -89.33 65.84
CA LEU A 272 -62.70 -90.69 65.62
C LEU A 272 -62.19 -91.66 66.70
N LYS A 273 -60.91 -91.60 67.10
CA LYS A 273 -60.38 -92.39 68.24
C LYS A 273 -61.10 -92.06 69.55
N LYS A 274 -61.43 -90.78 69.81
CA LYS A 274 -62.19 -90.37 71.01
C LYS A 274 -63.63 -90.88 70.98
N LEU A 275 -64.29 -90.89 69.82
CA LEU A 275 -65.62 -91.48 69.64
C LEU A 275 -65.57 -93.01 69.82
N GLN A 276 -64.65 -93.69 69.13
CA GLN A 276 -64.42 -95.13 69.27
C GLN A 276 -64.17 -95.55 70.73
N LYS A 277 -63.42 -94.74 71.51
CA LYS A 277 -63.21 -95.03 72.93
C LYS A 277 -64.46 -94.78 73.80
N LYS A 278 -65.35 -93.85 73.44
CA LYS A 278 -66.66 -93.75 74.10
C LYS A 278 -67.53 -94.98 73.84
N GLU A 279 -67.62 -95.41 72.58
CA GLU A 279 -68.35 -96.63 72.21
C GLU A 279 -67.78 -97.89 72.89
N CYS A 280 -66.45 -98.00 73.00
CA CYS A 280 -65.80 -99.08 73.75
C CYS A 280 -66.19 -99.07 75.24
N ASN A 281 -66.15 -97.90 75.89
CA ASN A 281 -66.50 -97.76 77.30
C ASN A 281 -67.99 -98.09 77.57
N GLU A 282 -68.91 -97.68 76.69
CA GLU A 282 -70.33 -98.06 76.80
C GLU A 282 -70.54 -99.55 76.49
N ASN A 283 -69.79 -100.15 75.55
CA ASN A 283 -69.83 -101.59 75.31
C ASN A 283 -69.30 -102.41 76.50
N GLU A 284 -68.22 -101.97 77.16
CA GLU A 284 -67.74 -102.55 78.42
C GLU A 284 -68.81 -102.46 79.52
N ARG A 285 -69.49 -101.32 79.63
CA ARG A 285 -70.61 -101.10 80.56
C ARG A 285 -71.80 -102.01 80.26
N TYR A 286 -72.21 -102.15 79.00
CA TYR A 286 -73.26 -103.09 78.60
C TYR A 286 -72.85 -104.55 78.85
N THR A 287 -71.57 -104.89 78.65
CA THR A 287 -71.03 -106.23 78.95
C THR A 287 -71.06 -106.51 80.46
N MET A 288 -70.71 -105.53 81.30
CA MET A 288 -70.84 -105.62 82.76
C MET A 288 -72.30 -105.83 83.18
N ILE A 289 -73.24 -105.05 82.62
CA ILE A 289 -74.68 -105.20 82.87
C ILE A 289 -75.17 -106.59 82.44
N LYS A 290 -74.75 -107.09 81.27
CA LYS A 290 -75.08 -108.43 80.79
C LYS A 290 -74.58 -109.52 81.75
N SER A 291 -73.31 -109.45 82.17
CA SER A 291 -72.74 -110.44 83.10
C SER A 291 -73.44 -110.45 84.47
N ARG A 292 -73.91 -109.29 84.94
CA ARG A 292 -74.77 -109.20 86.13
C ARG A 292 -76.13 -109.88 85.91
N ILE A 293 -76.80 -109.60 84.80
CA ILE A 293 -78.09 -110.23 84.47
C ILE A 293 -77.93 -111.75 84.32
N GLU A 294 -76.83 -112.23 83.75
CA GLU A 294 -76.53 -113.67 83.66
C GLU A 294 -76.29 -114.31 85.04
N TYR A 295 -75.68 -113.59 85.98
CA TYR A 295 -75.55 -114.00 87.38
C TYR A 295 -76.90 -114.02 88.10
N ASP A 296 -77.71 -112.96 87.96
CA ASP A 296 -79.03 -112.85 88.57
C ASP A 296 -79.96 -113.97 88.04
N ILE A 297 -79.92 -114.28 86.74
CA ILE A 297 -80.62 -115.43 86.12
C ILE A 297 -80.14 -116.76 86.72
N LYS A 298 -78.83 -116.93 86.96
CA LYS A 298 -78.28 -118.15 87.56
C LYS A 298 -78.78 -118.36 88.99
N ASN A 299 -78.82 -117.30 89.80
CA ASN A 299 -79.40 -117.35 91.16
C ASN A 299 -80.90 -117.70 91.15
N CYS A 300 -81.68 -117.11 90.23
CA CYS A 300 -83.09 -117.43 90.08
C CYS A 300 -83.32 -118.90 89.68
N LYS A 301 -82.43 -119.49 88.85
CA LYS A 301 -82.47 -120.92 88.53
C LYS A 301 -82.20 -121.79 89.75
N THR A 302 -81.14 -121.53 90.51
CA THR A 302 -80.86 -122.35 91.71
C THR A 302 -81.99 -122.27 92.75
N GLN A 303 -82.64 -121.12 92.90
CA GLN A 303 -83.83 -121.00 93.76
C GLN A 303 -85.03 -121.80 93.24
N TYR A 304 -85.24 -121.83 91.92
CA TYR A 304 -86.28 -122.66 91.29
C TYR A 304 -86.00 -124.17 91.45
N ASP A 305 -84.75 -124.58 91.29
CA ASP A 305 -84.30 -125.96 91.48
C ASP A 305 -84.46 -126.41 92.94
N GLU A 306 -84.19 -125.53 93.92
CA GLU A 306 -84.46 -125.76 95.35
C GLU A 306 -85.95 -125.92 95.67
N GLU A 307 -86.84 -125.05 95.15
CA GLU A 307 -88.28 -125.14 95.41
C GLU A 307 -88.94 -126.35 94.72
N THR A 308 -88.48 -126.73 93.52
CA THR A 308 -88.95 -127.95 92.84
C THR A 308 -88.52 -129.22 93.58
N ALA A 309 -87.30 -129.26 94.14
CA ALA A 309 -86.86 -130.36 95.01
C ALA A 309 -87.69 -130.46 96.30
N LYS A 310 -88.01 -129.32 96.95
CA LYS A 310 -88.93 -129.30 98.11
C LYS A 310 -90.30 -129.87 97.75
N LYS A 311 -90.87 -129.46 96.61
CA LYS A 311 -92.16 -129.99 96.15
C LYS A 311 -92.13 -131.51 95.96
N ALA A 312 -91.11 -132.04 95.27
CA ALA A 312 -90.97 -133.48 95.07
C ALA A 312 -90.89 -134.28 96.37
N SER A 313 -90.24 -133.72 97.42
CA SER A 313 -90.21 -134.36 98.75
C SER A 313 -91.58 -134.37 99.44
N LEU A 314 -92.38 -133.31 99.29
CA LEU A 314 -93.74 -133.23 99.84
C LEU A 314 -94.70 -134.19 99.13
N ASP A 315 -94.67 -134.20 97.79
CA ASP A 315 -95.48 -135.11 96.95
C ASP A 315 -95.19 -136.59 97.31
N ALA A 316 -93.95 -136.94 97.67
CA ALA A 316 -93.57 -138.28 98.16
C ALA A 316 -94.17 -138.59 99.55
N THR A 317 -94.02 -137.69 100.54
CA THR A 317 -94.57 -137.91 101.90
C THR A 317 -96.10 -138.02 101.92
N MET A 318 -96.81 -137.35 101.00
CA MET A 318 -98.26 -137.53 100.84
C MET A 318 -98.62 -138.95 100.37
N TYR A 319 -97.81 -139.55 99.51
CA TYR A 319 -98.03 -140.91 99.01
C TYR A 319 -97.82 -141.96 100.12
N GLU A 320 -96.77 -141.79 100.92
CA GLU A 320 -96.51 -142.63 102.10
C GLU A 320 -97.68 -142.57 103.10
N LEU A 321 -98.14 -141.37 103.45
CA LEU A 321 -99.26 -141.17 104.37
C LEU A 321 -100.57 -141.83 103.87
N GLN A 322 -100.86 -141.79 102.57
CA GLN A 322 -102.02 -142.51 102.02
C GLN A 322 -101.91 -144.02 102.22
N THR A 323 -100.75 -144.63 101.96
CA THR A 323 -100.57 -146.08 102.13
C THR A 323 -100.68 -146.55 103.59
N VAL A 324 -100.38 -145.68 104.56
CA VAL A 324 -100.58 -145.98 105.99
C VAL A 324 -102.07 -145.99 106.35
N ILE A 325 -102.85 -145.04 105.82
CA ILE A 325 -104.31 -144.96 106.07
C ILE A 325 -105.01 -146.22 105.59
N ASP A 326 -104.80 -146.61 104.32
CA ASP A 326 -105.39 -147.80 103.67
C ASP A 326 -105.07 -149.13 104.40
N GLN A 327 -103.99 -149.16 105.19
CA GLN A 327 -103.63 -150.31 106.03
C GLN A 327 -104.35 -150.25 107.38
N THR A 328 -104.40 -149.09 108.05
CA THR A 328 -105.06 -148.94 109.35
C THR A 328 -106.56 -149.23 109.32
N GLU A 329 -107.26 -148.96 108.22
CA GLU A 329 -108.70 -149.27 108.11
C GLU A 329 -108.99 -150.79 108.14
N LYS A 330 -108.10 -151.62 107.59
CA LYS A 330 -108.26 -153.10 107.59
C LYS A 330 -108.09 -153.69 108.99
N ASP A 331 -107.12 -153.18 109.75
CA ASP A 331 -106.85 -153.65 111.11
C ASP A 331 -108.03 -153.37 112.06
N ILE A 332 -108.79 -152.30 111.80
CA ILE A 332 -109.99 -151.92 112.57
C ILE A 332 -111.18 -152.87 112.34
N GLU A 333 -111.41 -153.35 111.10
CA GLU A 333 -112.44 -154.37 110.84
C GLU A 333 -112.11 -155.69 111.56
N MET A 334 -110.86 -156.15 111.47
CA MET A 334 -110.42 -157.39 112.14
C MET A 334 -110.58 -157.32 113.67
N ALA A 335 -110.23 -156.19 114.29
CA ALA A 335 -110.37 -156.00 115.73
C ALA A 335 -111.84 -156.06 116.20
N ASN A 336 -112.78 -155.54 115.41
CA ASN A 336 -114.21 -155.52 115.74
C ASN A 336 -114.83 -156.94 115.83
N ASP A 337 -114.42 -157.84 114.93
CA ASP A 337 -114.94 -159.22 114.88
C ASP A 337 -114.26 -160.19 115.85
N GLU A 338 -113.13 -159.81 116.46
CA GLU A 338 -112.65 -160.44 117.70
C GLU A 338 -113.45 -159.97 118.93
N ASN A 339 -113.79 -158.68 119.00
CA ASN A 339 -114.38 -158.09 120.20
C ASN A 339 -115.75 -158.72 120.53
N LYS A 340 -116.60 -158.90 119.51
CA LYS A 340 -117.90 -159.60 119.59
C LYS A 340 -117.78 -161.04 120.13
N LYS A 341 -116.65 -161.73 119.88
CA LYS A 341 -116.40 -163.10 120.36
C LYS A 341 -115.96 -163.12 121.83
N LYS A 342 -115.24 -162.09 122.27
CA LYS A 342 -114.77 -161.94 123.67
C LYS A 342 -115.89 -161.52 124.63
N GLU A 343 -116.86 -160.74 124.16
CA GLU A 343 -118.01 -160.26 124.94
C GLU A 343 -118.92 -161.40 125.45
N ILE A 344 -119.15 -162.42 124.62
CA ILE A 344 -119.89 -163.64 124.97
C ILE A 344 -119.13 -164.48 126.02
N TYR A 345 -117.79 -164.43 126.01
CA TYR A 345 -116.97 -165.13 127.02
C TYR A 345 -117.02 -164.42 128.37
N LEU A 346 -116.95 -163.08 128.39
CA LEU A 346 -116.95 -162.25 129.61
C LEU A 346 -118.21 -162.43 130.48
N THR A 347 -119.38 -162.60 129.85
CA THR A 347 -120.66 -162.82 130.57
C THR A 347 -120.74 -164.17 131.29
N SER A 348 -119.88 -165.14 130.95
CA SER A 348 -119.73 -166.39 131.72
C SER A 348 -118.80 -166.18 132.94
N LEU A 349 -117.61 -165.62 132.71
CA LEU A 349 -116.53 -165.52 133.71
C LEU A 349 -116.88 -164.64 134.91
N GLY A 350 -117.75 -163.64 134.72
CA GLY A 350 -118.20 -162.74 135.79
C GLY A 350 -118.93 -163.44 136.95
N LYS A 351 -119.50 -164.64 136.73
CA LYS A 351 -120.20 -165.40 137.78
C LYS A 351 -119.25 -166.15 138.73
N ASP A 352 -118.06 -166.52 138.27
CA ASP A 352 -117.07 -167.23 139.09
C ASP A 352 -116.14 -166.27 139.86
N TYR A 353 -115.82 -165.11 139.27
CA TYR A 353 -115.02 -164.07 139.93
C TYR A 353 -115.65 -163.62 141.28
N ALA A 354 -116.98 -163.55 141.35
CA ALA A 354 -117.74 -163.19 142.55
C ALA A 354 -117.49 -164.12 143.75
N LYS A 355 -117.16 -165.40 143.53
CA LYS A 355 -116.86 -166.36 144.62
C LYS A 355 -115.40 -166.32 145.09
N ILE A 356 -114.50 -165.71 144.32
CA ILE A 356 -113.06 -165.65 144.63
C ILE A 356 -112.70 -164.33 145.33
N MET A 357 -113.28 -163.19 144.92
CA MET A 357 -112.95 -161.89 145.51
C MET A 357 -113.30 -161.80 147.01
N GLN A 358 -114.29 -162.53 147.49
CA GLN A 358 -114.63 -162.61 148.93
C GLN A 358 -113.48 -163.17 149.79
N LYS A 359 -112.47 -163.86 149.20
CA LYS A 359 -111.26 -164.32 149.89
C LYS A 359 -110.01 -163.48 149.60
N LYS A 360 -110.05 -162.54 148.65
CA LYS A 360 -108.89 -161.68 148.32
C LYS A 360 -108.82 -160.43 149.21
N HIS A 361 -109.99 -159.95 149.65
CA HIS A 361 -110.12 -158.72 150.43
C HIS A 361 -109.34 -158.76 151.77
N GLU A 362 -109.12 -159.96 152.32
CA GLU A 362 -108.41 -160.19 153.60
C GLU A 362 -106.87 -160.09 153.53
N LEU A 363 -106.27 -159.88 152.34
CA LEU A 363 -104.80 -159.95 152.17
C LEU A 363 -104.11 -158.71 151.59
N GLU A 364 -104.76 -157.94 150.70
CA GLU A 364 -104.10 -156.80 150.02
C GLU A 364 -104.15 -155.46 150.77
N GLU A 365 -104.87 -155.39 151.90
CA GLU A 365 -104.91 -154.25 152.83
C GLU A 365 -103.52 -153.87 153.40
N LYS A 366 -102.51 -154.72 153.21
CA LYS A 366 -101.15 -154.57 153.74
C LYS A 366 -100.15 -153.84 152.83
N ILE A 367 -100.46 -153.64 151.54
CA ILE A 367 -99.46 -153.17 150.55
C ILE A 367 -99.66 -151.70 150.13
N MET A 368 -100.87 -151.14 150.30
CA MET A 368 -101.20 -149.74 149.96
C MET A 368 -100.65 -148.67 150.93
N LYS A 369 -99.50 -148.90 151.59
CA LYS A 369 -99.08 -148.10 152.75
C LYS A 369 -97.77 -147.29 152.63
N ASP A 370 -96.98 -147.49 151.58
CA ASP A 370 -95.66 -146.85 151.42
C ASP A 370 -95.55 -145.96 150.16
N LEU A 371 -95.91 -144.68 150.30
CA LEU A 371 -95.35 -143.48 149.63
C LEU A 371 -95.66 -143.28 148.12
N GLU A 372 -96.09 -142.13 147.56
CA GLU A 372 -96.32 -140.72 148.00
C GLU A 372 -95.09 -139.84 148.40
N MET A 373 -94.62 -138.90 147.53
CA MET A 373 -94.20 -137.48 147.84
C MET A 373 -93.45 -136.64 146.70
N ARG A 374 -93.88 -135.36 146.43
CA ARG A 374 -93.15 -134.12 145.88
C ARG A 374 -92.82 -134.01 144.35
N MET A 375 -92.47 -132.88 143.64
CA MET A 375 -92.55 -131.35 143.70
C MET A 375 -92.19 -130.67 142.30
N ALA A 376 -92.25 -129.32 142.08
CA ALA A 376 -92.13 -128.65 140.72
C ALA A 376 -91.63 -127.14 140.54
N ASN A 377 -91.31 -126.70 139.28
CA ASN A 377 -91.31 -125.35 138.52
C ASN A 377 -90.37 -124.06 138.73
N ASP A 378 -89.99 -123.32 137.61
CA ASP A 378 -90.15 -121.81 137.28
C ASP A 378 -89.16 -121.01 136.25
N LYS A 379 -88.98 -119.62 136.21
CA LYS A 379 -88.97 -118.74 134.94
C LYS A 379 -88.30 -117.25 134.78
N VAL A 380 -87.49 -116.92 133.70
CA VAL A 380 -87.33 -115.69 132.73
C VAL A 380 -86.68 -114.19 132.93
N ALA A 381 -85.71 -113.74 132.02
CA ALA A 381 -85.33 -112.41 131.28
C ALA A 381 -84.59 -111.04 131.73
N ARG A 382 -83.72 -110.37 130.85
CA ARG A 382 -83.50 -108.87 130.45
C ARG A 382 -82.10 -108.31 129.85
N ASN A 383 -81.85 -106.97 129.61
CA ASN A 383 -80.99 -106.34 128.49
C ASN A 383 -80.36 -104.85 128.62
N MET A 384 -79.41 -104.35 127.73
CA MET A 384 -79.14 -102.92 127.17
C MET A 384 -77.83 -102.00 127.38
N THR A 385 -77.50 -101.10 126.38
CA THR A 385 -76.68 -99.77 126.33
C THR A 385 -75.12 -99.70 126.09
N LYS A 386 -74.32 -98.63 125.69
CA LYS A 386 -74.36 -97.15 125.25
C LYS A 386 -73.03 -96.60 124.52
N ILE A 387 -72.90 -95.31 124.09
CA ILE A 387 -71.76 -94.56 123.37
C ILE A 387 -71.60 -93.05 123.85
N LEU A 388 -70.49 -92.27 123.60
CA LEU A 388 -70.48 -90.76 123.83
C LEU A 388 -69.48 -89.70 123.17
N VAL A 389 -68.16 -89.89 122.94
CA VAL A 389 -67.10 -88.92 123.42
C VAL A 389 -66.60 -87.63 122.65
N GLN A 390 -66.35 -87.60 121.33
CA GLN A 390 -65.11 -87.05 120.66
C GLN A 390 -64.68 -85.52 120.53
N MET A 391 -65.28 -84.49 121.15
CA MET A 391 -65.37 -83.13 120.49
C MET A 391 -64.45 -81.89 120.86
N ARG A 392 -63.26 -81.97 121.50
CA ARG A 392 -62.61 -80.74 122.10
C ARG A 392 -61.28 -80.14 121.55
N ALA A 393 -60.57 -80.71 120.58
CA ALA A 393 -59.12 -80.40 120.42
C ALA A 393 -58.69 -79.12 119.65
N LYS A 394 -59.43 -78.64 118.64
CA LYS A 394 -58.84 -77.90 117.49
C LYS A 394 -58.64 -76.36 117.58
N LYS A 395 -58.82 -75.69 118.72
CA LYS A 395 -58.88 -74.20 118.73
C LYS A 395 -57.54 -73.46 118.92
N LYS A 396 -56.48 -74.10 119.42
CA LYS A 396 -55.32 -73.37 119.98
C LYS A 396 -54.19 -73.02 118.99
N ASP A 397 -54.17 -73.63 117.80
CA ASP A 397 -52.95 -73.72 116.99
C ASP A 397 -52.69 -72.53 116.05
N VAL A 398 -53.68 -71.65 115.84
CA VAL A 398 -53.65 -70.59 114.81
C VAL A 398 -52.88 -69.33 115.26
N GLU A 399 -52.93 -69.01 116.56
CA GLU A 399 -52.50 -67.70 117.09
C GLU A 399 -50.97 -67.55 117.15
N ILE A 400 -50.23 -68.67 117.17
CA ILE A 400 -48.76 -68.71 117.21
C ILE A 400 -48.15 -68.29 115.86
N ILE A 401 -48.81 -68.66 114.75
CA ILE A 401 -48.27 -68.56 113.39
C ILE A 401 -48.02 -67.10 112.97
N MET A 402 -48.80 -66.14 113.48
CA MET A 402 -48.71 -64.75 113.03
C MET A 402 -47.39 -64.08 113.42
N ASN A 403 -46.94 -64.25 114.67
CA ASN A 403 -45.70 -63.65 115.18
C ASN A 403 -44.42 -64.26 114.57
N GLU A 404 -44.50 -65.48 114.02
CA GLU A 404 -43.40 -66.11 113.29
C GLU A 404 -43.16 -65.46 111.92
N THR A 405 -44.20 -64.88 111.29
CA THR A 405 -44.08 -64.32 109.93
C THR A 405 -43.39 -62.94 109.90
N GLU A 406 -43.61 -62.10 110.92
CA GLU A 406 -43.03 -60.75 110.97
C GLU A 406 -41.51 -60.79 111.17
N ASN A 407 -41.03 -61.61 112.11
CA ASN A 407 -39.60 -61.88 112.31
C ASN A 407 -38.92 -62.47 111.05
N ARG A 408 -39.66 -63.26 110.26
CA ARG A 408 -39.16 -63.86 109.01
C ARG A 408 -38.84 -62.81 107.94
N ASN A 409 -39.55 -61.68 107.94
CA ASN A 409 -39.38 -60.63 106.94
C ASN A 409 -38.09 -59.83 107.16
N SER A 410 -37.77 -59.50 108.42
CA SER A 410 -36.49 -58.90 108.80
C SER A 410 -35.30 -59.82 108.51
N MET A 411 -35.47 -61.14 108.72
CA MET A 411 -34.46 -62.15 108.38
C MET A 411 -34.19 -62.20 106.87
N LEU A 412 -35.23 -62.16 106.03
CA LEU A 412 -35.11 -62.12 104.56
C LEU A 412 -34.34 -60.89 104.06
N HIS A 413 -34.49 -59.72 104.71
CA HIS A 413 -33.77 -58.52 104.30
C HIS A 413 -32.25 -58.67 104.51
N SER A 414 -31.82 -59.20 105.66
CA SER A 414 -30.42 -59.50 105.95
C SER A 414 -29.85 -60.60 105.02
N GLN A 415 -30.67 -61.59 104.64
CA GLN A 415 -30.29 -62.61 103.65
C GLN A 415 -30.02 -62.01 102.26
N ILE A 416 -30.74 -60.96 101.84
CA ILE A 416 -30.51 -60.29 100.55
C ILE A 416 -29.16 -59.55 100.53
N GLU A 417 -28.76 -58.90 101.62
CA GLU A 417 -27.44 -58.26 101.71
C GLU A 417 -26.30 -59.29 101.80
N SER A 418 -26.50 -60.37 102.55
CA SER A 418 -25.59 -61.52 102.56
C SER A 418 -25.42 -62.11 101.14
N GLN A 419 -26.52 -62.29 100.40
CA GLN A 419 -26.47 -62.83 99.03
C GLN A 419 -25.74 -61.91 98.04
N LYS A 420 -25.76 -60.58 98.24
CA LYS A 420 -24.95 -59.64 97.44
C LYS A 420 -23.45 -59.84 97.71
N PHE A 421 -23.05 -59.94 98.98
CA PHE A 421 -21.67 -60.22 99.36
C PHE A 421 -21.21 -61.58 98.79
N VAL A 422 -22.04 -62.61 98.90
CA VAL A 422 -21.79 -63.93 98.30
C VAL A 422 -21.64 -63.86 96.78
N ASN A 423 -22.44 -63.05 96.07
CA ASN A 423 -22.28 -62.87 94.62
C ASN A 423 -20.94 -62.20 94.26
N ASP A 424 -20.46 -61.21 95.03
CA ASP A 424 -19.17 -60.57 94.78
C ASP A 424 -17.98 -61.48 95.12
N GLU A 425 -18.09 -62.28 96.19
CA GLU A 425 -17.10 -63.33 96.48
C GLU A 425 -17.12 -64.45 95.43
N GLN A 426 -18.31 -64.83 94.92
CA GLN A 426 -18.45 -65.73 93.78
C GLN A 426 -17.85 -65.14 92.50
N ASN A 427 -17.98 -63.84 92.24
CA ASN A 427 -17.32 -63.17 91.13
C ASN A 427 -15.79 -63.18 91.28
N ARG A 428 -15.25 -63.07 92.50
CA ARG A 428 -13.81 -63.23 92.76
C ARG A 428 -13.37 -64.68 92.52
N MET A 429 -14.09 -65.64 93.10
CA MET A 429 -13.86 -67.09 92.94
C MET A 429 -13.97 -67.53 91.47
N LEU A 430 -14.87 -66.95 90.67
CA LEU A 430 -15.01 -67.25 89.25
C LEU A 430 -13.84 -66.69 88.43
N LYS A 431 -13.22 -65.60 88.88
CA LYS A 431 -12.00 -65.03 88.30
C LYS A 431 -10.75 -65.84 88.68
N GLU A 432 -10.69 -66.32 89.92
CA GLU A 432 -9.68 -67.27 90.39
C GLU A 432 -9.81 -68.61 89.66
N ALA A 433 -11.03 -69.11 89.46
CA ALA A 433 -11.32 -70.31 88.66
C ALA A 433 -11.00 -70.12 87.16
N GLN A 434 -11.18 -68.92 86.59
CA GLN A 434 -10.73 -68.62 85.22
C GLN A 434 -9.21 -68.62 85.10
N ASN A 435 -8.48 -68.13 86.12
CA ASN A 435 -7.03 -68.23 86.16
C ASN A 435 -6.57 -69.68 86.32
N GLN A 436 -7.19 -70.46 87.21
CA GLN A 436 -6.94 -71.90 87.34
C GLN A 436 -7.30 -72.66 86.05
N GLN A 437 -8.35 -72.26 85.33
CA GLN A 437 -8.68 -72.81 84.01
C GLN A 437 -7.62 -72.45 82.96
N ALA A 438 -6.98 -71.27 83.05
CA ALA A 438 -5.87 -70.86 82.18
C ALA A 438 -4.56 -71.62 82.50
N GLU A 439 -4.34 -72.00 83.76
CA GLU A 439 -3.22 -72.86 84.18
C GLU A 439 -3.49 -74.32 83.81
N LEU A 440 -4.68 -74.84 84.09
CA LEU A 440 -5.12 -76.18 83.68
C LEU A 440 -5.23 -76.34 82.16
N THR A 441 -5.46 -75.29 81.38
CA THR A 441 -5.33 -75.37 79.91
C THR A 441 -3.88 -75.35 79.44
N LYS A 442 -2.94 -74.72 80.16
CA LYS A 442 -1.51 -74.89 79.89
C LYS A 442 -0.99 -76.27 80.31
N GLU A 443 -1.52 -76.85 81.39
CA GLU A 443 -1.24 -78.24 81.74
C GLU A 443 -1.90 -79.21 80.76
N ALA A 444 -3.13 -78.93 80.30
CA ALA A 444 -3.77 -79.69 79.25
C ALA A 444 -3.02 -79.58 77.91
N ASP A 445 -2.50 -78.41 77.52
CA ASP A 445 -1.66 -78.24 76.32
C ASP A 445 -0.34 -79.02 76.44
N GLN A 446 0.27 -79.05 77.63
CA GLN A 446 1.48 -79.86 77.90
C GLN A 446 1.16 -81.36 77.87
N LEU A 447 0.10 -81.79 78.55
CA LEU A 447 -0.41 -83.16 78.50
C LEU A 447 -0.88 -83.53 77.09
N GLN A 448 -1.34 -82.59 76.27
CA GLN A 448 -1.76 -82.84 74.89
C GLN A 448 -0.57 -82.86 73.93
N ALA A 449 0.54 -82.16 74.24
CA ALA A 449 1.83 -82.38 73.59
C ALA A 449 2.46 -83.72 74.00
N GLU A 450 2.31 -84.16 75.26
CA GLU A 450 2.68 -85.51 75.68
C GLU A 450 1.78 -86.58 75.05
N ILE A 451 0.46 -86.36 74.97
CA ILE A 451 -0.47 -87.24 74.25
C ILE A 451 -0.09 -87.28 72.77
N GLN A 452 0.21 -86.17 72.09
CA GLN A 452 0.69 -86.22 70.71
C GLN A 452 2.01 -86.98 70.55
N ARG A 453 2.90 -86.92 71.55
CA ARG A 453 4.14 -87.72 71.60
C ARG A 453 3.86 -89.20 71.85
N TYR A 454 2.89 -89.52 72.70
CA TYR A 454 2.40 -90.88 72.94
C TYR A 454 1.55 -91.40 71.78
N GLU A 455 0.84 -90.57 71.02
CA GLU A 455 0.16 -90.85 69.75
C GLU A 455 1.18 -91.10 68.62
N LEU A 456 2.35 -90.46 68.65
CA LEU A 456 3.43 -90.77 67.71
C LEU A 456 4.10 -92.13 68.03
N LEU A 457 4.09 -92.53 69.30
CA LEU A 457 4.44 -93.88 69.75
C LEU A 457 3.31 -94.89 69.47
N PHE A 458 2.05 -94.50 69.68
CA PHE A 458 0.87 -95.30 69.36
C PHE A 458 0.80 -95.52 67.86
N ARG A 459 0.91 -94.51 67.00
CA ARG A 459 0.98 -94.66 65.53
C ARG A 459 2.20 -95.43 65.01
N LYS A 460 3.20 -95.72 65.85
CA LYS A 460 4.20 -96.77 65.58
C LYS A 460 3.69 -98.15 66.01
N LYS A 461 3.16 -98.27 67.23
CA LYS A 461 2.55 -99.51 67.76
C LYS A 461 1.28 -99.96 67.01
N GLU A 462 0.54 -99.04 66.42
CA GLU A 462 -0.62 -99.25 65.55
C GLU A 462 -0.16 -99.72 64.19
N ARG A 463 0.96 -99.24 63.62
CA ARG A 463 1.54 -99.87 62.42
C ARG A 463 2.07 -101.27 62.70
N ASP A 464 2.71 -101.47 63.85
CA ASP A 464 3.10 -102.81 64.32
C ASP A 464 1.85 -103.70 64.51
N ALA A 465 0.75 -103.14 65.03
CA ALA A 465 -0.51 -103.84 65.27
C ALA A 465 -1.32 -104.06 63.98
N ASP A 466 -1.33 -103.16 63.02
CA ASP A 466 -1.97 -103.27 61.70
C ASP A 466 -1.31 -104.37 60.88
N VAL A 467 0.02 -104.53 61.01
CA VAL A 467 0.78 -105.65 60.42
C VAL A 467 0.47 -107.00 61.12
N LEU A 468 -0.15 -106.98 62.31
CA LEU A 468 -0.69 -108.14 63.02
C LEU A 468 -2.21 -108.33 62.79
N ASN A 469 -2.99 -107.25 62.69
CA ASN A 469 -4.41 -107.26 62.35
C ASN A 469 -4.60 -107.69 60.90
N SER A 470 -3.78 -107.20 59.96
CA SER A 470 -3.71 -107.72 58.58
C SER A 470 -3.28 -109.20 58.51
N LYS A 471 -2.93 -109.85 59.63
CA LYS A 471 -2.76 -111.32 59.74
C LYS A 471 -3.92 -111.99 60.49
N LEU A 472 -4.53 -111.32 61.47
CA LEU A 472 -5.73 -111.77 62.18
C LEU A 472 -7.02 -111.66 61.34
N GLU A 473 -7.24 -110.60 60.58
CA GLU A 473 -8.39 -110.42 59.68
C GLU A 473 -8.44 -111.52 58.60
N ARG A 474 -7.25 -111.94 58.11
CA ARG A 474 -7.11 -113.11 57.21
C ARG A 474 -7.42 -114.46 57.89
N ALA A 475 -7.59 -114.49 59.20
CA ALA A 475 -8.14 -115.63 59.95
C ALA A 475 -9.59 -115.38 60.41
N ALA A 476 -9.98 -114.13 60.67
CA ALA A 476 -11.31 -113.73 61.16
C ALA A 476 -12.39 -113.72 60.06
N ALA A 477 -12.03 -113.67 58.78
CA ALA A 477 -12.95 -113.82 57.64
C ALA A 477 -13.59 -115.23 57.50
N LYS A 478 -13.69 -115.99 58.59
CA LYS A 478 -14.29 -117.32 58.72
C LYS A 478 -14.87 -117.61 60.13
N LEU A 479 -15.79 -116.79 60.62
CA LEU A 479 -16.97 -117.29 61.37
C LEU A 479 -18.08 -116.22 61.45
N ASP A 480 -19.30 -116.71 61.63
CA ASP A 480 -20.63 -116.10 61.86
C ASP A 480 -20.66 -114.65 62.42
N GLN A 481 -21.55 -113.73 61.99
CA GLN A 481 -22.96 -113.80 61.56
C GLN A 481 -24.00 -114.00 62.70
N GLU A 482 -24.31 -112.92 63.42
CA GLU A 482 -25.70 -112.43 63.64
C GLU A 482 -25.67 -111.03 64.29
N SER A 483 -26.61 -110.14 63.94
CA SER A 483 -26.68 -108.76 64.46
C SER A 483 -28.13 -108.28 64.54
N SER A 484 -28.43 -107.40 65.49
CA SER A 484 -29.79 -107.08 65.93
C SER A 484 -30.47 -105.98 65.08
N PRO A 485 -31.79 -106.05 64.84
CA PRO A 485 -32.52 -105.01 64.09
C PRO A 485 -32.42 -103.58 64.65
N GLN A 486 -32.01 -103.40 65.90
CA GLN A 486 -31.74 -102.06 66.46
C GLN A 486 -30.39 -101.48 66.01
N GLU A 487 -29.39 -102.33 65.78
CA GLU A 487 -28.05 -101.93 65.35
C GLU A 487 -28.08 -101.42 63.90
N MET A 488 -28.82 -102.08 63.01
CA MET A 488 -29.09 -101.61 61.64
C MET A 488 -29.71 -100.19 61.60
N VAL A 489 -30.57 -99.84 62.55
CA VAL A 489 -31.19 -98.51 62.62
C VAL A 489 -30.22 -97.48 63.17
N ILE A 490 -29.30 -97.88 64.07
CA ILE A 490 -28.21 -97.02 64.54
C ILE A 490 -27.23 -96.76 63.39
N GLU A 491 -26.77 -97.78 62.66
CA GLU A 491 -25.88 -97.62 61.50
C GLU A 491 -26.51 -96.71 60.43
N GLU A 492 -27.81 -96.83 60.12
CA GLU A 492 -28.45 -95.96 59.14
C GLU A 492 -28.54 -94.50 59.63
N LEU A 493 -28.75 -94.27 60.94
CA LEU A 493 -28.75 -92.94 61.54
C LEU A 493 -27.34 -92.33 61.61
N GLU A 494 -26.33 -93.11 62.00
CA GLU A 494 -24.92 -92.70 62.03
C GLU A 494 -24.43 -92.35 60.62
N LYS A 495 -24.74 -93.17 59.62
CA LYS A 495 -24.45 -92.87 58.21
C LYS A 495 -25.15 -91.60 57.73
N ARG A 496 -26.41 -91.37 58.08
CA ARG A 496 -27.13 -90.11 57.79
C ARG A 496 -26.49 -88.90 58.50
N ILE A 497 -25.91 -89.10 59.69
CA ILE A 497 -25.14 -88.09 60.41
C ILE A 497 -23.80 -87.82 59.72
N GLU A 498 -23.07 -88.84 59.26
CA GLU A 498 -21.84 -88.66 58.47
C GLU A 498 -22.10 -87.95 57.14
N GLU A 499 -23.09 -88.37 56.36
CA GLU A 499 -23.50 -87.71 55.11
C GLU A 499 -23.89 -86.24 55.34
N SER A 500 -24.51 -85.94 56.50
CA SER A 500 -24.81 -84.58 56.94
C SER A 500 -23.56 -83.79 57.30
N GLN A 501 -22.65 -84.35 58.11
CA GLN A 501 -21.38 -83.72 58.48
C GLN A 501 -20.48 -83.47 57.27
N GLU A 502 -20.44 -84.38 56.30
CA GLU A 502 -19.66 -84.23 55.09
C GLU A 502 -20.27 -83.14 54.17
N ARG A 503 -21.60 -83.04 54.10
CA ARG A 503 -22.31 -81.88 53.51
C ARG A 503 -21.93 -80.57 54.19
N ILE A 504 -21.89 -80.53 55.52
CA ILE A 504 -21.50 -79.34 56.29
C ILE A 504 -20.04 -78.94 56.00
N LYS A 505 -19.11 -79.91 55.98
CA LYS A 505 -17.70 -79.66 55.59
C LYS A 505 -17.57 -79.14 54.16
N LYS A 506 -18.33 -79.69 53.21
CA LYS A 506 -18.40 -79.22 51.81
C LYS A 506 -18.99 -77.79 51.70
N LEU A 507 -20.02 -77.47 52.49
CA LEU A 507 -20.59 -76.12 52.56
C LEU A 507 -19.64 -75.11 53.23
N GLN A 508 -18.94 -75.49 54.30
CA GLN A 508 -17.94 -74.63 54.96
C GLN A 508 -16.75 -74.32 54.03
N THR A 509 -16.23 -75.32 53.31
CA THR A 509 -15.13 -75.11 52.35
C THR A 509 -15.56 -74.27 51.15
N PHE A 510 -16.81 -74.41 50.68
CA PHE A 510 -17.40 -73.51 49.69
C PHE A 510 -17.56 -72.07 50.23
N TRP A 511 -18.09 -71.91 51.43
CA TRP A 511 -18.26 -70.60 52.07
C TRP A 511 -16.94 -69.87 52.28
N LEU A 512 -15.90 -70.55 52.78
CA LEU A 512 -14.56 -69.97 52.93
C LEU A 512 -13.93 -69.58 51.58
N ARG A 513 -14.25 -70.32 50.50
CA ARG A 513 -13.83 -69.98 49.14
C ARG A 513 -14.49 -68.69 48.65
N GLU A 514 -15.80 -68.55 48.79
CA GLU A 514 -16.49 -67.33 48.38
C GLU A 514 -16.20 -66.15 49.30
N GLN A 515 -15.98 -66.37 50.60
CA GLN A 515 -15.47 -65.33 51.50
C GLN A 515 -14.10 -64.81 51.03
N LYS A 516 -13.19 -65.70 50.59
CA LYS A 516 -11.90 -65.32 50.00
C LYS A 516 -12.06 -64.58 48.67
N ASN A 517 -12.96 -65.04 47.78
CA ASN A 517 -13.25 -64.37 46.51
C ASN A 517 -13.80 -62.95 46.74
N LEU A 518 -14.78 -62.80 47.64
CA LEU A 518 -15.38 -61.52 48.01
C LEU A 518 -14.35 -60.54 48.58
N LEU A 519 -13.41 -61.03 49.40
CA LEU A 519 -12.34 -60.22 49.98
C LEU A 519 -11.32 -59.80 48.89
N GLY A 520 -11.03 -60.68 47.92
CA GLY A 520 -10.26 -60.35 46.71
C GLY A 520 -10.90 -59.23 45.88
N VAL A 521 -12.17 -59.41 45.48
CA VAL A 521 -12.94 -58.42 44.71
C VAL A 521 -13.09 -57.09 45.48
N SER A 522 -13.21 -57.15 46.81
CA SER A 522 -13.22 -55.95 47.67
C SER A 522 -11.88 -55.19 47.64
N ASN A 523 -10.75 -55.90 47.69
CA ASN A 523 -9.42 -55.31 47.57
C ASN A 523 -9.19 -54.72 46.16
N GLU A 524 -9.57 -55.44 45.10
CA GLU A 524 -9.50 -54.96 43.71
C GLU A 524 -10.34 -53.68 43.52
N ARG A 525 -11.58 -53.66 44.04
CA ARG A 525 -12.45 -52.47 44.06
C ARG A 525 -11.79 -51.31 44.81
N GLN A 526 -11.14 -51.55 45.94
CA GLN A 526 -10.39 -50.49 46.65
C GLN A 526 -9.21 -49.98 45.83
N GLU A 527 -8.48 -50.84 45.12
CA GLU A 527 -7.35 -50.43 44.29
C GLU A 527 -7.82 -49.66 43.04
N GLN A 528 -8.92 -50.08 42.40
CA GLN A 528 -9.57 -49.33 41.34
C GLN A 528 -10.01 -47.95 41.83
N LEU A 529 -10.60 -47.84 43.03
CA LEU A 529 -10.94 -46.55 43.63
C LEU A 529 -9.71 -45.66 43.90
N ARG A 530 -8.57 -46.23 44.32
CA ARG A 530 -7.29 -45.50 44.43
C ARG A 530 -6.81 -44.99 43.06
N LYS A 531 -6.85 -45.84 42.03
CA LYS A 531 -6.47 -45.49 40.64
C LYS A 531 -7.36 -44.39 40.06
N ILE A 532 -8.69 -44.50 40.23
CA ILE A 532 -9.66 -43.46 39.83
C ILE A 532 -9.36 -42.13 40.55
N ASN A 533 -9.08 -42.16 41.85
CA ASN A 533 -8.76 -40.94 42.61
C ASN A 533 -7.40 -40.33 42.22
N LEU A 534 -6.42 -41.14 41.81
CA LEU A 534 -5.16 -40.65 41.23
C LEU A 534 -5.39 -40.01 39.86
N MET A 535 -6.14 -40.67 38.97
CA MET A 535 -6.51 -40.13 37.65
C MET A 535 -7.27 -38.81 37.77
N LYS A 536 -8.25 -38.69 38.69
CA LYS A 536 -8.96 -37.42 38.96
C LYS A 536 -8.01 -36.29 39.38
N LYS A 537 -6.99 -36.57 40.19
CA LYS A 537 -5.96 -35.58 40.57
C LYS A 537 -5.08 -35.19 39.37
N GLN A 538 -4.69 -36.15 38.53
CA GLN A 538 -3.93 -35.89 37.31
C GLN A 538 -4.73 -35.04 36.32
N LEU A 539 -6.03 -35.33 36.15
CA LEU A 539 -6.94 -34.60 35.27
C LEU A 539 -7.09 -33.14 35.73
N LEU A 540 -7.32 -32.89 37.03
CA LEU A 540 -7.32 -31.54 37.62
C LEU A 540 -6.00 -30.77 37.39
N ILE A 541 -4.85 -31.44 37.49
CA ILE A 541 -3.54 -30.82 37.22
C ILE A 541 -3.39 -30.48 35.73
N LEU A 542 -3.91 -31.32 34.83
CA LEU A 542 -3.92 -31.06 33.38
C LEU A 542 -4.89 -29.93 33.02
N GLU A 543 -6.08 -29.85 33.63
CA GLU A 543 -7.03 -28.74 33.49
C GLU A 543 -6.41 -27.42 33.93
N GLN A 544 -5.76 -27.36 35.11
CA GLN A 544 -5.05 -26.17 35.58
C GLN A 544 -3.91 -25.76 34.64
N LYS A 545 -3.13 -26.71 34.12
CA LYS A 545 -2.10 -26.45 33.10
C LYS A 545 -2.70 -25.91 31.81
N ASN A 546 -3.80 -26.48 31.34
CA ASN A 546 -4.50 -26.06 30.13
C ASN A 546 -5.06 -24.64 30.28
N ILE A 547 -5.71 -24.32 31.40
CA ILE A 547 -6.17 -22.96 31.72
C ILE A 547 -5.00 -21.96 31.71
N LYS A 548 -3.86 -22.31 32.32
CA LYS A 548 -2.67 -21.45 32.29
C LYS A 548 -2.13 -21.25 30.87
N ILE A 549 -1.99 -22.34 30.09
CA ILE A 549 -1.50 -22.27 28.70
C ILE A 549 -2.44 -21.42 27.84
N ASN A 550 -3.76 -21.51 28.01
CA ASN A 550 -4.71 -20.67 27.30
C ASN A 550 -4.60 -19.19 27.69
N PHE A 551 -4.39 -18.88 28.97
CA PHE A 551 -4.12 -17.52 29.43
C PHE A 551 -2.81 -16.97 28.84
N ASP A 552 -1.74 -17.77 28.82
CA ASP A 552 -0.45 -17.41 28.24
C ASP A 552 -0.61 -17.17 26.71
N ILE A 553 -1.35 -18.02 25.99
CA ILE A 553 -1.70 -17.84 24.57
C ILE A 553 -2.51 -16.56 24.33
N GLU A 554 -3.50 -16.24 25.17
CA GLU A 554 -4.30 -15.02 25.02
C GLU A 554 -3.48 -13.76 25.33
N SER A 555 -2.52 -13.85 26.27
CA SER A 555 -1.51 -12.81 26.52
C SER A 555 -0.62 -12.60 25.29
N TYR A 556 -0.10 -13.67 24.68
CA TYR A 556 0.70 -13.58 23.46
C TYR A 556 -0.10 -13.02 22.28
N LYS A 557 -1.36 -13.38 22.09
CA LYS A 557 -2.23 -12.78 21.06
C LYS A 557 -2.42 -11.27 21.26
N LYS A 558 -2.61 -10.81 22.51
CA LYS A 558 -2.70 -9.37 22.82
C LYS A 558 -1.39 -8.63 22.58
N GLN A 559 -0.25 -9.28 22.83
CA GLN A 559 1.07 -8.74 22.47
C GLN A 559 1.26 -8.69 20.95
N GLU A 560 0.87 -9.74 20.23
CA GLU A 560 0.94 -9.80 18.77
C GLU A 560 0.08 -8.70 18.11
N GLU A 561 -1.18 -8.54 18.55
CA GLU A 561 -2.03 -7.43 18.11
C GLU A 561 -1.37 -6.06 18.36
N GLN A 562 -0.74 -5.86 19.52
CA GLN A 562 -0.06 -4.61 19.82
C GLN A 562 1.19 -4.41 18.95
N VAL A 563 1.95 -5.47 18.66
CA VAL A 563 3.07 -5.43 17.69
C VAL A 563 2.56 -5.13 16.29
N GLN A 564 1.48 -5.76 15.82
CA GLN A 564 0.86 -5.44 14.53
C GLN A 564 0.39 -3.97 14.46
N ARG A 565 -0.23 -3.44 15.50
CA ARG A 565 -0.63 -2.01 15.58
C ARG A 565 0.59 -1.09 15.53
N ASN A 566 1.66 -1.42 16.26
CA ASN A 566 2.93 -0.69 16.23
C ASN A 566 3.56 -0.72 14.83
N ILE A 567 3.58 -1.88 14.16
CA ILE A 567 4.07 -2.04 12.77
C ILE A 567 3.25 -1.18 11.80
N ARG A 568 1.92 -1.21 11.87
CA ARG A 568 1.05 -0.36 11.03
C ARG A 568 1.32 1.13 11.28
N THR A 569 1.57 1.53 12.53
CA THR A 569 1.89 2.92 12.89
C THR A 569 3.28 3.33 12.38
N LEU A 570 4.29 2.45 12.45
CA LEU A 570 5.62 2.67 11.90
C LEU A 570 5.60 2.72 10.37
N HIS A 571 4.83 1.86 9.72
CA HIS A 571 4.62 1.89 8.27
C HIS A 571 3.97 3.21 7.83
N ASN A 572 2.89 3.64 8.49
CA ASN A 572 2.25 4.93 8.20
C ASN A 572 3.23 6.12 8.41
N LYS A 573 4.04 6.10 9.47
CA LYS A 573 5.11 7.09 9.67
C LYS A 573 6.14 7.04 8.54
N SER A 574 6.53 5.85 8.07
CA SER A 574 7.45 5.69 6.95
C SER A 574 6.86 6.25 5.65
N VAL A 575 5.59 6.02 5.36
CA VAL A 575 4.90 6.59 4.20
C VAL A 575 4.87 8.12 4.27
N ILE A 576 4.53 8.70 5.43
CA ILE A 576 4.57 10.15 5.66
C ILE A 576 5.98 10.71 5.48
N PHE A 577 7.02 10.02 5.97
CA PHE A 577 8.42 10.44 5.74
C PHE A 577 8.83 10.32 4.28
N CYS A 578 8.43 9.27 3.55
CA CYS A 578 8.67 9.13 2.12
C CYS A 578 7.99 10.25 1.32
N GLU A 579 6.75 10.60 1.65
CA GLU A 579 6.02 11.71 1.01
C GLU A 579 6.67 13.06 1.32
N ALA A 580 7.10 13.29 2.57
CA ALA A 580 7.83 14.49 2.97
C ALA A 580 9.21 14.59 2.31
N LEU A 581 9.93 13.47 2.15
CA LEU A 581 11.18 13.40 1.40
C LEU A 581 10.96 13.65 -0.10
N TYR A 582 9.88 13.14 -0.70
CA TYR A 582 9.51 13.41 -2.08
C TYR A 582 9.19 14.89 -2.31
N LYS A 583 8.39 15.51 -1.42
CA LYS A 583 8.11 16.95 -1.44
C LYS A 583 9.39 17.79 -1.29
N LYS A 584 10.28 17.44 -0.34
CA LYS A 584 11.59 18.10 -0.17
C LYS A 584 12.52 17.91 -1.38
N ARG A 585 12.54 16.71 -1.99
CA ARG A 585 13.30 16.44 -3.21
C ARG A 585 12.81 17.29 -4.38
N ASN A 586 11.49 17.36 -4.58
CA ASN A 586 10.91 18.13 -5.68
C ASN A 586 11.19 19.63 -5.49
N HIS A 587 11.03 20.14 -4.27
CA HIS A 587 11.38 21.52 -3.96
C HIS A 587 12.89 21.79 -4.10
N LYS A 588 13.77 20.83 -3.78
CA LYS A 588 15.21 20.94 -4.10
C LYS A 588 15.44 21.04 -5.60
N VAL A 589 14.82 20.17 -6.42
CA VAL A 589 14.96 20.20 -7.89
C VAL A 589 14.42 21.51 -8.48
N GLU A 590 13.36 22.06 -7.91
CA GLU A 590 12.82 23.38 -8.25
C GLU A 590 13.79 24.52 -7.88
N LEU A 591 14.37 24.50 -6.67
CA LEU A 591 15.40 25.45 -6.24
C LEU A 591 16.70 25.33 -7.06
N ASP A 592 17.17 24.12 -7.35
CA ASP A 592 18.33 23.85 -8.20
C ASP A 592 18.07 24.40 -9.62
N ARG A 593 16.87 24.17 -10.19
CA ARG A 593 16.46 24.75 -11.48
C ARG A 593 16.40 26.28 -11.45
N ASN A 594 15.82 26.85 -10.39
CA ASN A 594 15.72 28.30 -10.23
C ASN A 594 17.10 28.95 -10.04
N ASN A 595 18.03 28.28 -9.35
CA ASN A 595 19.43 28.72 -9.25
C ASN A 595 20.13 28.69 -10.60
N VAL A 596 19.94 27.66 -11.43
CA VAL A 596 20.48 27.62 -12.80
C VAL A 596 19.87 28.71 -13.69
N LEU A 597 18.56 28.96 -13.57
CA LEU A 597 17.91 30.07 -14.29
C LEU A 597 18.42 31.44 -13.83
N LEU A 598 18.61 31.65 -12.52
CA LEU A 598 19.16 32.88 -11.96
C LEU A 598 20.62 33.07 -12.34
N GLN A 599 21.43 32.01 -12.31
CA GLN A 599 22.82 32.05 -12.79
C GLN A 599 22.85 32.45 -14.27
N ASN A 600 22.06 31.80 -15.13
CA ASN A 600 21.99 32.17 -16.55
C ASN A 600 21.57 33.63 -16.75
N GLN A 601 20.65 34.17 -15.93
CA GLN A 601 20.23 35.58 -15.96
C GLN A 601 21.31 36.55 -15.46
N ILE A 602 22.20 36.11 -14.57
CA ILE A 602 23.37 36.88 -14.12
C ILE A 602 24.44 36.82 -15.21
N ASP A 603 24.70 35.64 -15.79
CA ASP A 603 25.68 35.42 -16.86
C ASP A 603 25.30 36.17 -18.16
N THR A 604 24.01 36.34 -18.47
CA THR A 604 23.60 37.24 -19.57
C THR A 604 23.81 38.70 -19.20
N LYS A 605 23.37 39.16 -18.02
CA LYS A 605 23.58 40.55 -17.57
C LYS A 605 25.06 40.93 -17.45
N LEU A 606 25.92 39.98 -17.11
CA LEU A 606 27.37 40.14 -17.11
C LEU A 606 27.84 40.41 -18.54
N LYS A 607 27.45 39.59 -19.51
CA LYS A 607 27.80 39.77 -20.93
C LYS A 607 27.23 41.05 -21.53
N ASP A 608 25.99 41.41 -21.19
CA ASP A 608 25.36 42.66 -21.62
C ASP A 608 26.17 43.87 -21.10
N ALA A 609 26.66 43.80 -19.85
CA ALA A 609 27.53 44.81 -19.26
C ALA A 609 28.97 44.78 -19.81
N GLU A 610 29.54 43.61 -20.10
CA GLU A 610 30.84 43.44 -20.74
C GLU A 610 30.81 44.04 -22.16
N LEU A 611 29.75 43.78 -22.94
CA LEU A 611 29.52 44.39 -24.25
C LEU A 611 29.34 45.91 -24.16
N ALA A 612 28.57 46.40 -23.18
CA ALA A 612 28.43 47.84 -22.95
C ALA A 612 29.76 48.51 -22.53
N MET A 613 30.60 47.83 -21.75
CA MET A 613 31.96 48.33 -21.46
C MET A 613 32.85 48.30 -22.70
N LEU A 614 32.77 47.26 -23.55
CA LEU A 614 33.53 47.18 -24.80
C LEU A 614 33.12 48.28 -25.79
N GLN A 615 31.82 48.61 -25.86
CA GLN A 615 31.32 49.77 -26.60
C GLN A 615 31.92 51.07 -26.04
N ILE A 616 31.79 51.31 -24.73
CA ILE A 616 32.37 52.51 -24.10
C ILE A 616 33.89 52.60 -24.28
N THR A 617 34.63 51.49 -24.35
CA THR A 617 36.07 51.53 -24.69
C THR A 617 36.30 51.85 -26.17
N SER A 618 35.46 51.39 -27.09
CA SER A 618 35.52 51.81 -28.51
C SER A 618 35.24 53.31 -28.64
N ASP A 619 34.17 53.80 -27.99
CA ASP A 619 33.83 55.22 -27.94
C ASP A 619 34.99 56.07 -27.39
N ILE A 620 35.71 55.56 -26.38
CA ILE A 620 36.90 56.23 -25.81
C ILE A 620 38.09 56.17 -26.77
N GLU A 621 38.35 55.04 -27.43
CA GLU A 621 39.44 54.90 -28.41
C GLU A 621 39.20 55.82 -29.61
N GLU A 622 37.97 55.89 -30.14
CA GLU A 622 37.55 56.83 -31.19
C GLU A 622 37.73 58.29 -30.74
N ILE A 623 37.30 58.66 -29.53
CA ILE A 623 37.51 60.01 -28.96
C ILE A 623 39.00 60.33 -28.73
N GLU A 624 39.84 59.34 -28.41
CA GLU A 624 41.29 59.52 -28.30
C GLU A 624 41.96 59.68 -29.68
N GLU A 625 41.50 58.97 -30.72
CA GLU A 625 41.94 59.19 -32.10
C GLU A 625 41.52 60.57 -32.63
N ASP A 626 40.26 60.99 -32.42
CA ASP A 626 39.74 62.32 -32.77
C ASP A 626 40.50 63.45 -32.06
N LYS A 627 40.82 63.26 -30.78
CA LYS A 627 41.68 64.17 -30.01
C LYS A 627 43.10 64.24 -30.60
N VAL A 628 43.60 63.16 -31.18
CA VAL A 628 44.91 63.11 -31.85
C VAL A 628 44.87 63.69 -33.28
N THR A 629 43.78 63.55 -34.03
CA THR A 629 43.60 64.22 -35.34
C THR A 629 43.43 65.73 -35.15
N LEU A 630 42.50 66.17 -34.30
CA LEU A 630 42.32 67.58 -33.92
C LEU A 630 43.60 68.21 -33.35
N SER A 631 44.41 67.46 -32.60
CA SER A 631 45.71 67.96 -32.13
C SER A 631 46.76 68.10 -33.25
N LYS A 632 46.68 67.33 -34.35
CA LYS A 632 47.54 67.51 -35.53
C LYS A 632 47.07 68.72 -36.34
N GLU A 633 45.77 68.82 -36.62
CA GLU A 633 45.16 69.96 -37.29
C GLU A 633 45.45 71.27 -36.54
N LEU A 634 45.34 71.28 -35.21
CA LEU A 634 45.70 72.43 -34.39
C LEU A 634 47.20 72.78 -34.50
N ILE A 635 48.10 71.81 -34.64
CA ILE A 635 49.53 72.07 -34.89
C ILE A 635 49.74 72.66 -36.29
N GLU A 636 48.98 72.22 -37.29
CA GLU A 636 49.06 72.73 -38.66
C GLU A 636 48.49 74.15 -38.79
N VAL A 637 47.32 74.42 -38.23
CA VAL A 637 46.75 75.78 -38.11
C VAL A 637 47.68 76.71 -37.32
N ASN A 638 48.36 76.22 -36.27
CA ASN A 638 49.38 77.02 -35.57
C ASN A 638 50.63 77.28 -36.43
N ARG A 639 51.05 76.35 -37.30
CA ARG A 639 52.13 76.59 -38.28
C ARG A 639 51.71 77.63 -39.31
N GLU A 640 50.50 77.54 -39.85
CA GLU A 640 49.96 78.56 -40.75
C GLU A 640 49.87 79.93 -40.08
N ALA A 641 49.39 80.01 -38.84
CA ALA A 641 49.34 81.24 -38.07
C ALA A 641 50.73 81.86 -37.84
N LEU A 642 51.75 81.04 -37.55
CA LEU A 642 53.14 81.48 -37.44
C LEU A 642 53.73 81.93 -38.78
N GLU A 643 53.38 81.27 -39.89
CA GLU A 643 53.72 81.76 -41.23
C GLU A 643 53.04 83.10 -41.55
N TRP A 644 51.77 83.27 -41.18
CA TRP A 644 51.03 84.51 -41.39
C TRP A 644 51.57 85.65 -40.53
N ASP A 645 51.94 85.41 -39.27
CA ASP A 645 52.61 86.45 -38.47
C ASP A 645 54.01 86.75 -39.01
N LYS A 646 54.78 85.77 -39.50
CA LYS A 646 56.05 86.03 -40.20
C LYS A 646 55.86 86.85 -41.48
N LYS A 647 54.83 86.55 -42.29
CA LYS A 647 54.45 87.35 -43.47
C LYS A 647 54.03 88.78 -43.05
N LEU A 648 53.35 88.93 -41.92
CA LEU A 648 52.94 90.22 -41.34
C LEU A 648 54.14 91.02 -40.78
N GLN A 649 55.12 90.35 -40.16
CA GLN A 649 56.37 90.96 -39.70
C GLN A 649 57.18 91.49 -40.89
N LEU A 650 57.42 90.67 -41.92
CA LEU A 650 58.09 91.09 -43.16
C LEU A 650 57.34 92.25 -43.86
N ALA A 651 56.01 92.23 -43.86
CA ALA A 651 55.21 93.35 -44.40
C ALA A 651 55.33 94.63 -43.56
N ARG A 652 55.42 94.52 -42.22
CA ARG A 652 55.68 95.66 -41.32
C ARG A 652 57.08 96.23 -41.51
N GLU A 653 58.09 95.36 -41.67
CA GLU A 653 59.47 95.75 -41.97
C GLU A 653 59.57 96.48 -43.31
N ALA A 654 58.95 95.94 -44.38
CA ALA A 654 58.88 96.61 -45.68
C ALA A 654 58.15 97.96 -45.61
N VAL A 655 57.03 98.05 -44.87
CA VAL A 655 56.30 99.31 -44.64
C VAL A 655 57.11 100.32 -43.81
N ASN A 656 58.02 99.86 -42.94
CA ASN A 656 58.91 100.75 -42.21
C ASN A 656 60.08 101.23 -43.09
N SER A 657 60.72 100.36 -43.85
CA SER A 657 61.75 100.78 -44.83
C SER A 657 61.22 101.81 -45.85
N LEU A 658 59.98 101.62 -46.34
CA LEU A 658 59.29 102.60 -47.20
C LEU A 658 58.98 103.93 -46.50
N LYS A 659 58.87 103.97 -45.17
CA LYS A 659 58.73 105.22 -44.40
C LYS A 659 60.08 105.89 -44.18
N ASP A 660 61.14 105.11 -43.99
CA ASP A 660 62.51 105.63 -43.85
C ASP A 660 62.98 106.26 -45.18
N GLU A 661 62.70 105.62 -46.32
CA GLU A 661 62.89 106.21 -47.66
C GLU A 661 62.06 107.50 -47.89
N GLN A 662 60.89 107.61 -47.26
CA GLN A 662 60.01 108.79 -47.32
C GLN A 662 60.28 109.82 -46.20
N SER A 663 61.27 109.57 -45.34
CA SER A 663 61.69 110.51 -44.30
C SER A 663 62.32 111.78 -44.91
N LYS A 664 62.42 112.84 -44.12
CA LYS A 664 62.99 114.13 -44.56
C LYS A 664 64.49 114.08 -44.90
N GLU A 665 65.17 112.98 -44.55
CA GLU A 665 66.58 112.74 -44.85
C GLU A 665 66.76 111.69 -45.97
N GLY A 666 65.66 111.14 -46.53
CA GLY A 666 65.65 110.19 -47.64
C GLY A 666 65.78 110.83 -49.03
N GLU A 667 66.27 110.06 -50.00
CA GLU A 667 66.63 110.55 -51.35
C GLU A 667 65.47 111.23 -52.11
N VAL A 668 64.24 110.75 -51.90
CA VAL A 668 63.01 111.29 -52.52
C VAL A 668 62.72 112.72 -52.04
N GLY A 669 63.15 113.09 -50.83
CA GLY A 669 63.03 114.45 -50.30
C GLY A 669 63.92 115.45 -51.05
N ASN A 670 65.17 115.04 -51.34
CA ASN A 670 66.16 115.89 -52.00
C ASN A 670 65.78 116.23 -53.45
N MET A 671 65.25 115.26 -54.22
CA MET A 671 64.81 115.50 -55.60
C MET A 671 63.71 116.57 -55.72
N ARG A 672 62.83 116.69 -54.72
CA ARG A 672 61.71 117.66 -54.75
C ARG A 672 62.16 119.11 -54.58
N GLN A 673 63.30 119.36 -53.93
CA GLN A 673 63.80 120.73 -53.72
C GLN A 673 64.47 121.31 -54.99
N GLU A 674 65.03 120.47 -55.85
CA GLU A 674 65.71 120.94 -57.07
C GLU A 674 64.73 121.30 -58.20
N ILE A 675 63.64 120.54 -58.34
CA ILE A 675 62.60 120.79 -59.37
C ILE A 675 62.05 122.23 -59.26
N HIS A 676 61.79 122.71 -58.04
CA HIS A 676 61.18 124.03 -57.82
C HIS A 676 62.09 125.21 -58.24
N LYS A 677 63.42 125.01 -58.29
CA LYS A 677 64.35 126.05 -58.78
C LYS A 677 64.20 126.30 -60.28
N MET A 678 63.90 125.26 -61.06
CA MET A 678 63.82 125.37 -62.53
C MET A 678 62.54 126.06 -63.02
N GLU A 679 61.43 125.93 -62.28
CA GLU A 679 60.13 126.49 -62.65
C GLU A 679 60.13 128.02 -62.72
N VAL A 680 60.89 128.68 -61.84
CA VAL A 680 60.95 130.15 -61.73
C VAL A 680 61.53 130.79 -63.01
N ILE A 681 62.56 130.17 -63.59
CA ILE A 681 63.33 130.71 -64.72
C ILE A 681 62.46 130.82 -65.99
N LEU A 682 61.54 129.87 -66.20
CA LEU A 682 60.76 129.75 -67.44
C LEU A 682 59.69 130.85 -67.61
N SER A 683 59.37 131.58 -66.53
CA SER A 683 58.34 132.64 -66.52
C SER A 683 58.75 133.92 -67.27
N GLY A 684 60.05 134.23 -67.37
CA GLY A 684 60.54 135.52 -67.84
C GLY A 684 60.44 135.76 -69.35
N MET A 685 60.69 134.75 -70.18
CA MET A 685 60.89 134.94 -71.62
C MET A 685 59.60 135.24 -72.41
N LYS A 686 58.41 134.89 -71.89
CA LYS A 686 57.16 134.92 -72.69
C LYS A 686 56.57 136.30 -72.97
N ARG A 687 57.07 137.39 -72.37
CA ARG A 687 56.51 138.75 -72.54
C ARG A 687 57.09 139.58 -73.70
N ALA A 688 58.10 139.09 -74.42
CA ALA A 688 58.83 139.90 -75.40
C ALA A 688 58.29 139.82 -76.86
N GLN A 689 57.48 138.80 -77.20
CA GLN A 689 57.31 138.38 -78.60
C GLN A 689 56.06 138.94 -79.32
N GLU A 690 55.00 139.31 -78.61
CA GLU A 690 53.66 139.51 -79.22
C GLU A 690 53.45 140.86 -79.95
N LYS A 691 54.44 141.77 -79.96
CA LYS A 691 54.21 143.18 -80.35
C LYS A 691 54.48 143.53 -81.82
N LEU A 692 55.10 142.66 -82.63
CA LEU A 692 55.76 143.10 -83.87
C LEU A 692 54.98 142.89 -85.20
N ILE A 693 54.14 141.85 -85.33
CA ILE A 693 53.76 141.31 -86.66
C ILE A 693 52.31 141.65 -87.10
N LYS A 694 51.65 142.63 -86.45
CA LYS A 694 50.27 143.01 -86.83
C LYS A 694 50.16 143.90 -88.09
N ASP A 695 51.24 144.56 -88.51
CA ASP A 695 51.13 145.76 -89.36
C ASP A 695 51.45 145.52 -90.86
N MET A 696 51.65 144.27 -91.31
CA MET A 696 51.85 143.92 -92.74
C MET A 696 50.63 143.24 -93.35
N GLU A 697 49.51 143.91 -93.10
CA GLU A 697 48.16 143.66 -93.58
C GLU A 697 47.98 143.43 -95.10
N HIS A 698 47.11 142.46 -95.39
CA HIS A 698 45.93 142.55 -96.27
C HIS A 698 45.99 142.97 -97.75
N CYS A 699 46.92 143.77 -98.27
CA CYS A 699 46.76 144.33 -99.63
C CYS A 699 46.91 143.31 -100.78
N ILE A 700 47.82 142.34 -100.67
CA ILE A 700 48.05 141.31 -101.71
C ILE A 700 47.02 140.16 -101.62
N ALA A 701 46.31 140.04 -100.50
CA ALA A 701 45.44 138.93 -100.12
C ALA A 701 44.09 138.84 -100.89
N ARG A 702 44.06 139.16 -102.19
CA ARG A 702 42.81 139.06 -102.99
C ARG A 702 42.94 138.63 -104.46
N ARG A 703 44.13 138.67 -105.10
CA ARG A 703 44.29 138.22 -106.50
C ARG A 703 44.97 136.85 -106.61
N ASP A 704 46.06 136.61 -105.90
CA ASP A 704 46.72 135.28 -105.85
C ASP A 704 45.83 134.23 -105.16
N SER A 705 44.96 134.68 -104.24
CA SER A 705 44.04 133.86 -103.45
C SER A 705 43.05 133.03 -104.28
N ILE A 706 42.83 133.36 -105.56
CA ILE A 706 41.93 132.60 -106.45
C ILE A 706 42.67 131.45 -107.15
N TYR A 707 43.97 131.61 -107.42
CA TYR A 707 44.75 130.61 -108.17
C TYR A 707 45.28 129.50 -107.25
N MET A 708 45.93 129.88 -106.14
CA MET A 708 46.58 128.95 -105.20
C MET A 708 45.61 128.04 -104.40
N SER A 709 44.31 128.34 -104.43
CA SER A 709 43.28 127.60 -103.66
C SER A 709 42.96 126.20 -104.22
N SER A 710 43.37 125.93 -105.47
CA SER A 710 43.12 124.66 -106.17
C SER A 710 44.14 123.56 -105.84
N GLU A 711 45.38 123.93 -105.54
CA GLU A 711 46.53 123.01 -105.50
C GLU A 711 46.77 122.39 -104.11
N ALA A 712 46.47 123.13 -103.03
CA ALA A 712 46.88 122.79 -101.66
C ALA A 712 46.00 121.74 -100.93
N LYS A 713 44.97 121.17 -101.56
CA LYS A 713 43.99 120.27 -100.88
C LYS A 713 44.33 118.77 -100.88
N ILE A 714 45.51 118.36 -101.38
CA ILE A 714 45.86 116.94 -101.55
C ILE A 714 47.20 116.59 -100.86
N LYS A 715 47.19 116.40 -99.52
CA LYS A 715 48.09 115.48 -98.75
C LYS A 715 47.93 115.58 -97.21
N LYS A 716 47.20 114.61 -96.62
CA LYS A 716 47.37 113.98 -95.27
C LYS A 716 47.43 114.91 -94.00
N ASN A 717 47.32 114.43 -92.76
CA ASN A 717 47.25 113.05 -92.25
C ASN A 717 46.26 112.89 -91.06
N ASN A 718 45.81 111.65 -90.75
CA ASN A 718 44.89 111.38 -89.64
C ASN A 718 44.95 109.90 -89.14
N GLU A 719 46.09 109.44 -88.61
CA GLU A 719 46.34 108.00 -88.38
C GLU A 719 46.59 107.58 -86.91
N ASP A 720 47.06 108.45 -86.00
CA ASP A 720 47.63 108.00 -84.70
C ASP A 720 46.64 107.83 -83.52
N LYS A 721 45.42 108.38 -83.56
CA LYS A 721 44.54 108.46 -82.37
C LYS A 721 43.66 107.22 -82.09
N THR A 722 43.55 106.27 -83.03
CA THR A 722 42.69 105.09 -82.88
C THR A 722 43.42 103.87 -82.30
N ARG A 723 44.73 103.71 -82.54
CA ARG A 723 45.46 102.48 -82.17
C ARG A 723 45.58 102.26 -80.65
N VAL A 724 45.78 103.32 -79.88
CA VAL A 724 46.05 103.23 -78.42
C VAL A 724 44.78 102.97 -77.60
N THR A 725 43.63 103.47 -78.05
CA THR A 725 42.35 103.36 -77.33
C THR A 725 41.70 101.98 -77.44
N PHE A 726 41.95 101.24 -78.53
CA PHE A 726 41.50 99.85 -78.65
C PHE A 726 42.35 98.89 -77.79
N LEU A 727 43.68 99.03 -77.77
CA LEU A 727 44.56 98.13 -77.00
C LEU A 727 44.23 98.13 -75.50
N ARG A 728 44.06 99.31 -74.88
CA ARG A 728 43.67 99.41 -73.45
C ARG A 728 42.28 98.83 -73.15
N LYS A 729 41.35 98.84 -74.11
CA LYS A 729 40.05 98.18 -73.93
C LYS A 729 40.16 96.66 -74.04
N LEU A 730 41.06 96.15 -74.89
CA LEU A 730 41.23 94.72 -75.14
C LEU A 730 41.86 94.01 -73.93
N ASP A 731 42.90 94.59 -73.32
CA ASP A 731 43.52 93.99 -72.12
C ASP A 731 42.63 94.09 -70.86
N ASN A 732 41.87 95.19 -70.68
CA ASN A 732 40.91 95.26 -69.57
C ASN A 732 39.78 94.23 -69.68
N GLN A 733 39.39 93.82 -70.89
CA GLN A 733 38.43 92.72 -71.06
C GLN A 733 39.08 91.35 -70.86
N ARG A 734 40.32 91.14 -71.34
CA ARG A 734 41.08 89.90 -71.04
C ARG A 734 41.26 89.66 -69.55
N ASN A 735 41.57 90.71 -68.79
CA ASN A 735 41.73 90.59 -67.34
C ASN A 735 40.40 90.31 -66.63
N LYS A 736 39.27 90.88 -67.10
CA LYS A 736 37.94 90.52 -66.58
C LYS A 736 37.51 89.11 -66.94
N ASN A 737 37.78 88.64 -68.15
CA ASN A 737 37.54 87.25 -68.53
C ASN A 737 38.30 86.30 -67.60
N LYS A 738 39.60 86.52 -67.37
CA LYS A 738 40.39 85.69 -66.45
C LYS A 738 39.91 85.70 -65.00
N GLN A 739 39.39 86.83 -64.52
CA GLN A 739 38.78 86.88 -63.18
C GLN A 739 37.48 86.06 -63.13
N LEU A 740 36.63 86.18 -64.14
CA LEU A 740 35.38 85.40 -64.23
C LEU A 740 35.64 83.91 -64.49
N GLU A 741 36.66 83.55 -65.28
CA GLU A 741 37.11 82.17 -65.51
C GLU A 741 37.55 81.52 -64.19
N ASN A 742 38.40 82.21 -63.40
CA ASN A 742 38.82 81.75 -62.08
C ASN A 742 37.65 81.69 -61.07
N GLU A 743 36.73 82.65 -61.10
CA GLU A 743 35.53 82.64 -60.24
C GLU A 743 34.62 81.45 -60.58
N ILE A 744 34.44 81.15 -61.88
CA ILE A 744 33.68 79.99 -62.39
C ILE A 744 34.35 78.67 -61.98
N GLU A 745 35.67 78.50 -62.17
CA GLU A 745 36.37 77.29 -61.71
C GLU A 745 36.22 77.09 -60.20
N SER A 746 36.33 78.17 -59.40
CA SER A 746 36.13 78.11 -57.95
C SER A 746 34.67 77.82 -57.56
N GLY A 747 33.71 78.17 -58.41
CA GLY A 747 32.30 77.86 -58.25
C GLY A 747 31.99 76.41 -58.60
N GLU A 748 32.52 75.90 -59.72
CA GLU A 748 32.36 74.51 -60.13
C GLU A 748 32.97 73.53 -59.13
N LEU A 749 34.13 73.84 -58.54
CA LEU A 749 34.72 73.02 -57.49
C LEU A 749 33.81 72.96 -56.25
N LYS A 750 33.28 74.10 -55.79
CA LYS A 750 32.35 74.16 -54.66
C LYS A 750 31.02 73.45 -54.96
N ILE A 751 30.53 73.51 -56.19
CA ILE A 751 29.32 72.77 -56.61
C ILE A 751 29.60 71.27 -56.58
N LYS A 752 30.75 70.80 -57.08
CA LYS A 752 31.15 69.38 -57.02
C LYS A 752 31.29 68.89 -55.58
N GLU A 753 31.94 69.66 -54.70
CA GLU A 753 32.00 69.34 -53.27
C GLU A 753 30.62 69.27 -52.61
N ILE A 754 29.69 70.16 -52.99
CA ILE A 754 28.33 70.18 -52.45
C ILE A 754 27.50 69.00 -52.98
N ASP A 755 27.62 68.63 -54.26
CA ASP A 755 26.95 67.46 -54.83
C ASP A 755 27.52 66.14 -54.27
N GLU A 756 28.81 66.07 -53.97
CA GLU A 756 29.42 64.91 -53.30
C GLU A 756 28.95 64.79 -51.85
N LYS A 757 29.01 65.88 -51.06
CA LYS A 757 28.47 65.93 -49.69
C LYS A 757 26.96 65.71 -49.65
N LYS A 758 26.21 66.10 -50.69
CA LYS A 758 24.79 65.80 -50.83
C LYS A 758 24.55 64.31 -51.05
N LYS A 759 25.36 63.65 -51.89
CA LYS A 759 25.23 62.21 -52.13
C LYS A 759 25.52 61.37 -50.89
N THR A 760 26.58 61.68 -50.13
CA THR A 760 26.85 60.94 -48.89
C THR A 760 25.69 61.09 -47.91
N VAL A 761 25.13 62.30 -47.76
CA VAL A 761 23.94 62.53 -46.92
C VAL A 761 22.68 61.85 -47.46
N GLU A 762 22.48 61.78 -48.78
CA GLU A 762 21.36 61.02 -49.39
C GLU A 762 21.53 59.49 -49.21
N GLU A 763 22.76 58.98 -49.19
CA GLU A 763 23.07 57.58 -48.92
C GLU A 763 22.92 57.25 -47.42
N GLU A 764 23.44 58.11 -46.52
CA GLU A 764 23.27 58.03 -45.06
C GLU A 764 21.79 58.05 -44.66
N ILE A 765 20.99 59.00 -45.20
CA ILE A 765 19.54 59.02 -44.98
C ILE A 765 18.90 57.73 -45.51
N GLY A 766 19.32 57.25 -46.67
CA GLY A 766 18.85 55.99 -47.25
C GLY A 766 19.24 54.73 -46.47
N GLU A 767 20.23 54.78 -45.59
CA GLU A 767 20.53 53.71 -44.62
C GLU A 767 19.73 53.88 -43.32
N VAL A 768 19.66 55.10 -42.79
CA VAL A 768 18.83 55.43 -41.61
C VAL A 768 17.35 55.12 -41.84
N GLU A 769 16.80 55.37 -43.04
CA GLU A 769 15.43 54.99 -43.38
C GLU A 769 15.22 53.46 -43.41
N LYS A 770 16.19 52.68 -43.90
CA LYS A 770 16.13 51.20 -43.87
C LYS A 770 16.20 50.68 -42.45
N GLN A 771 17.11 51.22 -41.64
CA GLN A 771 17.22 50.90 -40.22
C GLN A 771 15.91 51.24 -39.50
N LEU A 772 15.35 52.44 -39.71
CA LEU A 772 14.08 52.86 -39.15
C LEU A 772 12.91 51.96 -39.57
N GLN A 773 12.83 51.55 -40.85
CA GLN A 773 11.83 50.56 -41.29
C GLN A 773 12.00 49.20 -40.61
N SER A 774 13.23 48.72 -40.43
CA SER A 774 13.48 47.45 -39.71
C SER A 774 13.08 47.55 -38.23
N VAL A 775 13.35 48.69 -37.58
CA VAL A 775 12.97 48.96 -36.19
C VAL A 775 11.45 49.10 -36.06
N ILE A 776 10.76 49.73 -37.01
CA ILE A 776 9.29 49.82 -37.04
C ILE A 776 8.65 48.44 -37.22
N GLN A 777 9.18 47.60 -38.12
CA GLN A 777 8.70 46.23 -38.29
C GLN A 777 8.92 45.39 -37.02
N TYR A 778 10.12 45.46 -36.42
CA TYR A 778 10.44 44.78 -35.18
C TYR A 778 9.58 45.25 -34.00
N HIS A 779 9.35 46.56 -33.87
CA HIS A 779 8.44 47.14 -32.88
C HIS A 779 6.98 46.70 -33.11
N GLY A 780 6.55 46.58 -34.37
CA GLY A 780 5.25 46.02 -34.75
C GLY A 780 5.08 44.58 -34.26
N SER A 781 6.02 43.68 -34.59
CA SER A 781 5.98 42.30 -34.10
C SER A 781 6.04 42.20 -32.57
N LEU A 782 6.91 43.00 -31.93
CA LEU A 782 7.07 42.99 -30.48
C LEU A 782 5.81 43.51 -29.76
N ASN A 783 5.11 44.51 -30.32
CA ASN A 783 3.82 44.97 -29.81
C ASN A 783 2.72 43.91 -29.96
N GLN A 784 2.72 43.15 -31.06
CA GLN A 784 1.78 42.04 -31.23
C GLN A 784 2.03 40.93 -30.20
N GLU A 785 3.28 40.48 -30.04
CA GLU A 785 3.66 39.52 -28.99
C GLU A 785 3.33 40.04 -27.58
N LEU A 786 3.51 41.33 -27.32
CA LEU A 786 3.17 41.98 -26.05
C LEU A 786 1.66 41.99 -25.79
N GLU A 787 0.82 42.26 -26.80
CA GLU A 787 -0.64 42.17 -26.64
C GLU A 787 -1.14 40.72 -26.55
N GLU A 788 -0.55 39.78 -27.28
CA GLU A 788 -0.87 38.34 -27.17
C GLU A 788 -0.43 37.73 -25.83
N THR A 789 0.73 38.12 -25.30
CA THR A 789 1.13 37.69 -23.94
C THR A 789 0.24 38.34 -22.87
N LYS A 790 -0.23 39.57 -23.07
CA LYS A 790 -1.26 40.20 -22.22
C LYS A 790 -2.63 39.50 -22.32
N THR A 791 -3.14 39.13 -23.51
CA THR A 791 -4.42 38.39 -23.63
C THR A 791 -4.35 37.06 -22.91
N ASN A 792 -3.26 36.30 -23.12
CA ASN A 792 -3.02 35.01 -22.48
C ASN A 792 -2.84 35.13 -20.96
N ARG A 793 -2.13 36.17 -20.48
CA ARG A 793 -2.00 36.44 -19.04
C ARG A 793 -3.35 36.76 -18.40
N GLN A 794 -4.21 37.55 -19.05
CA GLN A 794 -5.55 37.84 -18.56
C GLN A 794 -6.44 36.59 -18.55
N PHE A 795 -6.46 35.81 -19.62
CA PHE A 795 -7.19 34.54 -19.68
C PHE A 795 -6.81 33.59 -18.53
N ASN A 796 -5.51 33.40 -18.30
CA ASN A 796 -5.00 32.56 -17.22
C ASN A 796 -5.36 33.13 -15.83
N PHE A 797 -5.34 34.46 -15.65
CA PHE A 797 -5.76 35.10 -14.41
C PHE A 797 -7.26 34.94 -14.14
N GLU A 798 -8.12 35.13 -15.14
CA GLU A 798 -9.57 34.95 -15.01
C GLU A 798 -9.95 33.49 -14.74
N LEU A 799 -9.30 32.55 -15.41
CA LEU A 799 -9.44 31.12 -15.15
C LEU A 799 -9.02 30.77 -13.71
N LEU A 800 -7.90 31.32 -13.23
CA LEU A 800 -7.41 31.12 -11.86
C LEU A 800 -8.35 31.75 -10.82
N VAL A 801 -8.91 32.94 -11.08
CA VAL A 801 -9.94 33.57 -10.23
C VAL A 801 -11.23 32.74 -10.21
N ALA A 802 -11.64 32.16 -11.33
CA ALA A 802 -12.79 31.25 -11.39
C ALA A 802 -12.53 29.97 -10.57
N GLN A 803 -11.33 29.38 -10.68
CA GLN A 803 -10.91 28.23 -9.86
C GLN A 803 -10.84 28.57 -8.37
N GLN A 804 -10.31 29.74 -7.99
CA GLN A 804 -10.28 30.21 -6.60
C GLN A 804 -11.70 30.42 -6.04
N LYS A 805 -12.62 31.02 -6.80
CA LYS A 805 -14.03 31.13 -6.39
C LYS A 805 -14.67 29.75 -6.21
N LYS A 806 -14.39 28.80 -7.12
CA LYS A 806 -14.87 27.41 -6.99
C LYS A 806 -14.32 26.72 -5.74
N LEU A 807 -13.03 26.90 -5.45
CA LEU A 807 -12.37 26.37 -4.25
C LEU A 807 -12.95 27.00 -2.97
N GLN A 808 -13.22 28.31 -2.95
CA GLN A 808 -13.90 28.97 -1.83
C GLN A 808 -15.33 28.42 -1.61
N ILE A 809 -16.08 28.09 -2.67
CA ILE A 809 -17.39 27.45 -2.55
C ILE A 809 -17.24 26.06 -1.92
N TYR A 810 -16.30 25.23 -2.40
CA TYR A 810 -16.04 23.91 -1.81
C TYR A 810 -15.51 23.99 -0.36
N GLU A 811 -14.68 24.97 -0.02
CA GLU A 811 -14.24 25.19 1.36
C GLU A 811 -15.40 25.58 2.29
N ASN A 812 -16.34 26.41 1.84
CA ASN A 812 -17.51 26.78 2.63
C ASN A 812 -18.45 25.57 2.85
N LEU A 813 -18.69 24.78 1.79
CA LEU A 813 -19.42 23.50 1.87
C LEU A 813 -18.75 22.53 2.86
N ALA A 814 -17.43 22.35 2.76
CA ALA A 814 -16.67 21.48 3.67
C ALA A 814 -16.67 21.96 5.13
N LYS A 815 -16.82 23.28 5.35
CA LYS A 815 -16.99 23.90 6.68
C LYS A 815 -18.46 23.91 7.15
N GLY A 816 -19.34 23.15 6.48
CA GLY A 816 -20.77 23.01 6.82
C GLY A 816 -21.61 24.26 6.57
N ARG A 817 -21.06 25.28 5.90
CA ARG A 817 -21.75 26.53 5.58
C ARG A 817 -22.36 26.40 4.19
N THR A 818 -23.68 26.35 4.12
CA THR A 818 -24.38 26.41 2.83
C THR A 818 -24.02 27.72 2.11
N PRO A 819 -23.43 27.68 0.91
CA PRO A 819 -23.23 28.89 0.12
C PRO A 819 -24.59 29.49 -0.22
N TYR A 820 -24.67 30.82 -0.27
CA TYR A 820 -25.93 31.52 -0.56
C TYR A 820 -26.34 31.30 -2.02
N THR A 821 -27.11 30.25 -2.29
CA THR A 821 -27.78 30.07 -3.58
C THR A 821 -29.04 30.94 -3.61
N ILE A 822 -29.13 31.80 -4.62
CA ILE A 822 -30.29 32.66 -4.88
C ILE A 822 -31.54 31.79 -5.18
N TYR A 823 -31.32 30.62 -5.76
CA TYR A 823 -32.34 29.64 -6.13
C TYR A 823 -32.30 28.45 -5.17
N ARG A 824 -33.44 28.13 -4.54
CA ARG A 824 -33.57 27.09 -3.48
C ARG A 824 -34.35 25.85 -3.92
N LYS A 825 -34.54 25.66 -5.24
CA LYS A 825 -35.21 24.51 -5.84
C LYS A 825 -34.52 24.17 -7.16
N ASP A 826 -34.17 22.91 -7.35
CA ASP A 826 -33.39 22.45 -8.51
C ASP A 826 -34.11 22.73 -9.83
N SER A 827 -35.45 22.66 -9.83
CA SER A 827 -36.33 23.02 -10.95
C SER A 827 -36.27 24.50 -11.37
N GLN A 828 -35.65 25.37 -10.58
CA GLN A 828 -35.41 26.78 -10.92
C GLN A 828 -33.94 27.05 -11.32
N ILE A 829 -33.00 26.17 -10.95
CA ILE A 829 -31.58 26.35 -11.30
C ILE A 829 -31.37 26.13 -12.80
N VAL A 830 -31.93 25.06 -13.37
CA VAL A 830 -31.79 24.73 -14.80
C VAL A 830 -32.29 25.83 -15.76
N PRO A 831 -33.50 26.41 -15.61
CA PRO A 831 -33.97 27.47 -16.52
C PRO A 831 -33.27 28.82 -16.35
N GLU A 832 -32.76 29.16 -15.15
CA GLU A 832 -31.95 30.38 -14.97
C GLU A 832 -30.53 30.18 -15.51
N TYR A 833 -29.95 28.97 -15.38
CA TYR A 833 -28.70 28.60 -16.04
C TYR A 833 -28.83 28.67 -17.57
N SER A 834 -29.93 28.16 -18.16
CA SER A 834 -30.12 28.26 -19.61
C SER A 834 -30.28 29.71 -20.07
N LYS A 835 -31.04 30.55 -19.36
CA LYS A 835 -31.13 32.00 -19.63
C LYS A 835 -29.77 32.68 -19.58
N GLN A 836 -28.95 32.40 -18.56
CA GLN A 836 -27.62 32.99 -18.42
C GLN A 836 -26.67 32.52 -19.52
N LYS A 837 -26.75 31.23 -19.91
CA LYS A 837 -26.02 30.68 -21.04
C LYS A 837 -26.42 31.33 -22.36
N ASP A 838 -27.71 31.53 -22.60
CA ASP A 838 -28.23 32.18 -23.80
C ASP A 838 -27.88 33.69 -23.84
N LEU A 839 -27.85 34.36 -22.69
CA LEU A 839 -27.32 35.72 -22.55
C LEU A 839 -25.82 35.79 -22.87
N ASN A 840 -25.00 34.91 -22.29
CA ASN A 840 -23.57 34.84 -22.60
C ASN A 840 -23.32 34.49 -24.08
N ASN A 841 -24.15 33.64 -24.70
CA ASN A 841 -24.06 33.30 -26.12
C ASN A 841 -24.41 34.52 -27.01
N ARG A 842 -25.47 35.27 -26.68
CA ARG A 842 -25.84 36.51 -27.40
C ARG A 842 -24.79 37.61 -27.24
N LEU A 843 -24.25 37.78 -26.03
CA LEU A 843 -23.15 38.72 -25.78
C LEU A 843 -21.87 38.30 -26.50
N GLY A 844 -21.58 36.99 -26.55
CA GLY A 844 -20.50 36.43 -27.36
C GLY A 844 -20.67 36.77 -28.83
N GLN A 845 -21.85 36.50 -29.41
CA GLN A 845 -22.18 36.88 -30.79
C GLN A 845 -22.01 38.39 -31.04
N VAL A 846 -22.45 39.26 -30.12
CA VAL A 846 -22.25 40.72 -30.24
C VAL A 846 -20.76 41.07 -30.22
N VAL A 847 -19.95 40.44 -29.37
CA VAL A 847 -18.49 40.65 -29.35
C VAL A 847 -17.84 40.13 -30.64
N ASP A 848 -18.26 38.98 -31.16
CA ASP A 848 -17.72 38.40 -32.40
C ASP A 848 -18.09 39.28 -33.64
N HIS A 849 -19.26 39.94 -33.64
CA HIS A 849 -19.60 40.98 -34.64
C HIS A 849 -18.72 42.22 -34.46
N LEU A 850 -18.57 42.75 -33.23
CA LEU A 850 -17.70 43.90 -32.96
C LEU A 850 -16.22 43.63 -33.31
N MET A 851 -15.75 42.39 -33.21
CA MET A 851 -14.42 41.98 -33.67
C MET A 851 -14.27 42.01 -35.20
N THR A 852 -15.38 41.90 -35.93
CA THR A 852 -15.43 42.04 -37.39
C THR A 852 -15.54 43.50 -37.79
N ASP A 853 -16.34 44.29 -37.07
CA ASP A 853 -16.55 45.72 -37.34
C ASP A 853 -15.36 46.61 -36.93
N PHE A 854 -14.58 46.21 -35.91
CA PHE A 854 -13.45 47.00 -35.37
C PHE A 854 -12.14 46.18 -35.26
N PRO A 855 -11.44 45.91 -36.39
CA PRO A 855 -10.20 45.12 -36.40
C PRO A 855 -9.09 45.65 -35.47
N GLU A 856 -9.00 46.98 -35.31
CA GLU A 856 -7.98 47.64 -34.47
C GLU A 856 -8.08 47.27 -32.97
N ARG A 857 -9.24 46.78 -32.51
CA ARG A 857 -9.48 46.41 -31.10
C ARG A 857 -9.60 44.90 -30.87
N VAL A 858 -9.20 44.07 -31.84
CA VAL A 858 -9.29 42.60 -31.77
C VAL A 858 -8.70 42.02 -30.48
N HIS A 859 -7.56 42.50 -29.98
CA HIS A 859 -6.97 41.98 -28.73
C HIS A 859 -7.80 42.36 -27.47
N GLU A 860 -8.41 43.54 -27.44
CA GLU A 860 -9.30 43.98 -26.34
C GLU A 860 -10.61 43.18 -26.36
N LEU A 861 -11.23 43.06 -27.53
CA LEU A 861 -12.48 42.31 -27.71
C LEU A 861 -12.28 40.80 -27.49
N THR A 862 -11.11 40.24 -27.86
CA THR A 862 -10.74 38.86 -27.53
C THR A 862 -10.67 38.63 -26.02
N ARG A 863 -10.15 39.61 -25.24
CA ARG A 863 -10.15 39.53 -23.76
C ARG A 863 -11.59 39.45 -23.22
N ILE A 864 -12.50 40.30 -23.72
CA ILE A 864 -13.91 40.29 -23.33
C ILE A 864 -14.61 38.97 -23.74
N SER A 865 -14.36 38.48 -24.96
CA SER A 865 -14.86 37.20 -25.46
C SER A 865 -14.41 36.03 -24.57
N ASN A 866 -13.15 36.06 -24.12
CA ASN A 866 -12.59 35.10 -23.17
C ASN A 866 -13.29 35.15 -21.79
N THR A 867 -13.53 36.33 -21.23
CA THR A 867 -14.24 36.48 -19.94
C THR A 867 -15.66 35.90 -20.02
N LEU A 868 -16.38 36.16 -21.13
CA LEU A 868 -17.73 35.62 -21.36
C LEU A 868 -17.74 34.09 -21.47
N LYS A 869 -16.72 33.51 -22.12
CA LYS A 869 -16.53 32.06 -22.28
C LYS A 869 -16.16 31.37 -20.95
N ILE A 870 -15.25 31.95 -20.15
CA ILE A 870 -14.91 31.45 -18.81
C ILE A 870 -16.11 31.57 -17.86
N GLY A 871 -16.87 32.67 -17.94
CA GLY A 871 -18.09 32.88 -17.15
C GLY A 871 -19.15 31.80 -17.38
N ALA A 872 -19.31 31.31 -18.61
CA ALA A 872 -20.17 30.18 -18.91
C ALA A 872 -19.63 28.87 -18.28
N LEU A 873 -18.33 28.58 -18.46
CA LEU A 873 -17.66 27.37 -17.95
C LEU A 873 -17.71 27.24 -16.41
N ALA A 874 -17.63 28.36 -15.69
CA ALA A 874 -17.65 28.39 -14.23
C ALA A 874 -18.98 27.91 -13.62
N ILE A 875 -20.10 28.01 -14.35
CA ILE A 875 -21.45 27.68 -13.85
C ILE A 875 -21.87 26.25 -14.27
N VAL A 876 -21.25 25.64 -15.30
CA VAL A 876 -21.58 24.27 -15.76
C VAL A 876 -21.25 23.17 -14.73
N ASN A 877 -20.42 23.49 -13.73
CA ASN A 877 -19.87 22.50 -12.78
C ASN A 877 -20.14 22.91 -11.32
N LEU A 878 -21.37 23.36 -11.05
CA LEU A 878 -21.93 23.70 -9.74
C LEU A 878 -23.03 22.68 -9.36
#